data_AF-A0A7M2QS11-F1
#
_entry.id   AF-A0A7M2QS11-F1
#
_cell.length_a   1.000
_cell.length_b   1.000
_cell.length_c   1.000
_cell.angle_alpha   90.00
_cell.angle_beta   90.00
_cell.angle_gamma   90.00
#
_symmetry.space_group_name_H-M   'P 1'
#
loop_
_entity.id
_entity.type
_entity.pdbx_description
1 polymer ?
#
loop_
_entity_poly.entity_id
_entity_poly.type
_entity_poly.pdbx_seq_one_letter_code
_entity_poly.pdbx_strand_id
1 'polypeptide(L)'
;MGKYSLKFIKPLVTLTLGAAIITGAVVGVSEEASAEAKYKISNGLLVSKTNGKVVDGTVTYKGKVYKKGKLLTGTKGNVYYKSGKRATGSYKGKYYLKGKLFTGIANGTYYKSGKKATGVYKGIYYNKGKAYTGLTNDIYYKNGKKATGTFEGKYYLKGIVFTGLHPKTGDLYIDGVLNLGYRIFNGDLYNGSRLNVGIIQYNGLWYDGKTVANGTIKTPGGQIITVINGIQTGSTNQGGSGSSGGYYQSELSKAIALAKVKLAALQFFKANDIDNTTKLTAAKLQYNEAKIAVDAAIAKGAVATDFGNDYSKLTLQKTEIDRYESTIKAKLDAIAAAENKLKELNYTEPESIKTKGNWTEATNQVTVVEKLIDEAKKKGAVATDIKGIDALIKQQQEIQRYEKAEKAKAEAIAAAESKLVALKYTGTRSIKTKDNWKEATTQITEVQKLIDEAKKKGAVGTDIKGIDRFEAQQEEIQRYETAEKAKADAIDAAKSKLAALEFFKLNSIKNQRNLDDAQSQYKGAKEAVEAAKAKGALVLDLGLNYLRLDAQGLEIKRYETVKSIAIQSAKTALKQLGFSEQNSIKNDIHLKIAKSQYYVAQKAVEAAEAKGAVASDFGTNYSNLEAQQKEISRYEEAAKAKLKAINAAEEKLLGLGFFKENSIDNKTKSATAKKQYDEAKAAVDEAKKKGAVETEIKGIEKLVGQQSEIVRFEKALAGAIDAAKAKIAALRYSESQSINNNDQLIEAQGQYNAAKAAVDIALTKGAVATDFEEIGKLEKQQNEIERYKTAIKEKAEAISKANEKLKELHFFTKGSIKFDANLNKAKEQYDAAKTAVDAAVAKGAVATDFGTNYSNLQGQQNEISRYEAEVAKDAAITEAKDKLLALQFIMLFSINSDTKLKQAQEQYDAAKTAVDAALAKGAKDQDFIPNYWRMESQQKEIKRYEAKVAKDAAITNAKDKLADLKFTTSRSIKNSEQLNQAREQYNAAKEAVDDAILKGANIWDFGFGYLSLEAQKAEIDRYSKGGRSSEINNLNEDGLDIEGDVETDIKDSEEENKEITEDKGTTEEDKEVTEDQDKETTDEDKEVTEDQDKGATEKDKEVAEGQDKETTENQDKETTEEQNNELTGVES
;
A
#
# COMPACT_ATOMS: atom_id res chain seq x y z
N MET A 1 -9.78 1.92 90.93
CA MET A 1 -8.61 2.63 90.38
C MET A 1 -8.48 2.30 88.89
N GLY A 2 -7.83 3.14 88.08
CA GLY A 2 -7.52 2.84 86.67
C GLY A 2 -8.05 3.88 85.67
N LYS A 3 -7.18 4.31 84.76
CA LYS A 3 -7.51 5.06 83.51
C LYS A 3 -7.98 4.02 82.46
N TYR A 4 -8.70 4.32 81.38
CA TYR A 4 -8.45 5.36 80.37
C TYR A 4 -9.73 5.81 79.64
N SER A 5 -9.65 6.95 78.95
CA SER A 5 -10.77 7.58 78.24
C SER A 5 -10.74 7.31 76.73
N LEU A 6 -11.80 6.69 76.20
CA LEU A 6 -12.18 6.75 74.79
C LEU A 6 -13.35 7.74 74.62
N LYS A 7 -13.28 8.62 73.62
CA LYS A 7 -14.39 9.51 73.20
C LYS A 7 -14.62 9.42 71.69
N PHE A 8 -15.81 9.84 71.26
CA PHE A 8 -16.49 9.34 70.06
C PHE A 8 -16.54 10.34 68.88
N ILE A 9 -16.51 9.78 67.66
CA ILE A 9 -17.26 10.18 66.44
C ILE A 9 -16.94 11.53 65.73
N LYS A 10 -16.39 11.40 64.49
CA LYS A 10 -16.81 11.94 63.14
C LYS A 10 -17.19 13.47 62.99
N PRO A 11 -17.31 14.07 61.78
CA PRO A 11 -17.36 13.49 60.42
C PRO A 11 -16.61 14.23 59.28
N LEU A 12 -16.89 13.76 58.05
CA LEU A 12 -17.02 14.50 56.78
C LEU A 12 -15.91 14.47 55.70
N VAL A 13 -16.42 14.09 54.52
CA VAL A 13 -15.96 14.19 53.13
C VAL A 13 -15.14 15.44 52.75
N THR A 14 -14.08 15.24 51.97
CA THR A 14 -13.89 15.93 50.68
C THR A 14 -12.90 15.18 49.79
N LEU A 15 -13.15 15.18 48.47
CA LEU A 15 -12.28 14.59 47.46
C LEU A 15 -12.05 15.65 46.38
N THR A 16 -10.81 16.10 46.22
CA THR A 16 -10.42 17.15 45.30
C THR A 16 -9.18 16.73 44.52
N LEU A 17 -9.33 16.46 43.22
CA LEU A 17 -8.20 16.41 42.32
C LEU A 17 -7.75 17.86 42.03
N GLY A 18 -6.51 18.17 42.38
CA GLY A 18 -5.82 19.40 41.98
C GLY A 18 -4.46 19.03 41.41
N ALA A 19 -4.16 19.46 40.18
CA ALA A 19 -2.94 19.08 39.49
C ALA A 19 -1.73 19.93 39.93
N ALA A 20 -0.56 19.29 40.02
CA ALA A 20 0.73 19.97 40.10
C ALA A 20 1.74 19.26 39.17
N ILE A 21 2.11 19.91 38.07
CA ILE A 21 3.16 19.44 37.18
C ILE A 21 4.51 19.93 37.73
N ILE A 22 5.41 19.01 38.07
CA ILE A 22 6.84 19.31 38.23
C ILE A 22 7.64 18.33 37.38
N THR A 23 8.59 18.88 36.64
CA THR A 23 9.48 18.17 35.72
C THR A 23 10.50 17.29 36.45
N GLY A 24 10.49 15.98 36.16
CA GLY A 24 11.52 15.04 36.58
C GLY A 24 12.21 14.43 35.36
N ALA A 25 13.53 14.59 35.24
CA ALA A 25 14.28 14.03 34.11
C ALA A 25 14.35 12.49 34.22
N VAL A 26 13.88 11.78 33.19
CA VAL A 26 13.98 10.32 33.11
C VAL A 26 15.42 9.92 32.81
N VAL A 27 16.22 9.77 33.86
CA VAL A 27 17.48 9.02 33.81
C VAL A 27 17.11 7.56 33.53
N GLY A 28 17.55 7.03 32.39
CA GLY A 28 17.15 5.71 31.91
C GLY A 28 17.70 4.56 32.77
N VAL A 29 16.93 4.12 33.77
CA VAL A 29 17.20 2.89 34.51
C VAL A 29 17.04 1.70 33.56
N SER A 30 18.02 0.81 33.50
CA SER A 30 18.07 -0.26 32.49
C SER A 30 17.13 -1.43 32.80
N GLU A 31 16.33 -1.85 31.81
CA GLU A 31 15.44 -3.02 31.91
C GLU A 31 16.19 -4.36 32.19
N GLU A 32 17.50 -4.38 31.99
CA GLU A 32 18.32 -5.61 31.96
C GLU A 32 18.27 -6.40 33.29
N ALA A 33 18.09 -5.72 34.43
CA ALA A 33 17.95 -6.37 35.74
C ALA A 33 16.71 -7.29 35.85
N SER A 34 15.59 -6.94 35.19
CA SER A 34 14.35 -7.73 35.23
C SER A 34 14.45 -9.02 34.39
N ALA A 35 15.29 -9.00 33.34
CA ALA A 35 15.50 -10.14 32.46
C ALA A 35 16.39 -11.23 33.10
N GLU A 36 17.39 -10.85 33.89
CA GLU A 36 18.30 -11.81 34.54
C GLU A 36 17.59 -12.68 35.59
N ALA A 37 16.58 -12.15 36.28
CA ALA A 37 15.78 -12.94 37.23
C ALA A 37 14.96 -14.04 36.54
N LYS A 38 14.49 -13.81 35.30
CA LYS A 38 13.46 -14.61 34.63
C LYS A 38 14.02 -15.64 33.63
N TYR A 39 15.17 -15.38 33.03
CA TYR A 39 15.70 -16.20 31.92
C TYR A 39 17.11 -16.72 32.18
N LYS A 40 17.47 -17.82 31.49
CA LYS A 40 18.82 -18.39 31.46
C LYS A 40 19.16 -18.86 30.04
N ILE A 41 20.45 -19.03 29.74
CA ILE A 41 20.87 -19.77 28.55
C ILE A 41 20.97 -21.25 28.92
N SER A 42 20.38 -22.12 28.10
CA SER A 42 20.46 -23.58 28.22
C SER A 42 20.61 -24.16 26.82
N ASN A 43 21.62 -24.98 26.58
CA ASN A 43 21.93 -25.59 25.26
C ASN A 43 21.95 -24.57 24.11
N GLY A 44 22.53 -23.38 24.36
CA GLY A 44 22.60 -22.27 23.39
C GLY A 44 21.32 -21.45 23.21
N LEU A 45 20.18 -21.90 23.74
CA LEU A 45 18.89 -21.22 23.66
C LEU A 45 18.61 -20.38 24.91
N LEU A 46 17.91 -19.25 24.75
CA LEU A 46 17.28 -18.52 25.85
C LEU A 46 16.01 -19.27 26.29
N VAL A 47 16.01 -19.72 27.54
CA VAL A 47 14.90 -20.44 28.18
C VAL A 47 14.44 -19.70 29.44
N SER A 48 13.18 -19.91 29.82
CA SER A 48 12.67 -19.49 31.13
C SER A 48 13.39 -20.23 32.26
N LYS A 49 13.75 -19.52 33.33
CA LYS A 49 14.34 -20.14 34.54
C LYS A 49 13.34 -21.06 35.24
N THR A 50 12.06 -20.68 35.27
CA THR A 50 11.03 -21.33 36.09
C THR A 50 10.55 -22.67 35.52
N ASN A 51 10.48 -22.83 34.20
CA ASN A 51 9.92 -24.03 33.55
C ASN A 51 10.81 -24.64 32.46
N GLY A 52 12.01 -24.10 32.22
CA GLY A 52 12.96 -24.61 31.23
C GLY A 52 12.54 -24.48 29.75
N LYS A 53 11.32 -24.02 29.45
CA LYS A 53 10.81 -23.88 28.08
C LYS A 53 11.54 -22.74 27.36
N VAL A 54 11.74 -22.94 26.05
CA VAL A 54 12.32 -21.95 25.13
C VAL A 54 11.47 -20.67 25.13
N VAL A 55 12.10 -19.50 25.21
CA VAL A 55 11.40 -18.22 25.24
C VAL A 55 10.85 -17.88 23.85
N ASP A 56 9.54 -17.99 23.67
CA ASP A 56 8.87 -17.48 22.47
C ASP A 56 8.78 -15.94 22.48
N GLY A 57 8.48 -15.34 21.33
CA GLY A 57 8.58 -13.90 21.13
C GLY A 57 10.02 -13.42 20.90
N THR A 58 10.29 -12.12 21.17
CA THR A 58 11.59 -11.47 20.87
C THR A 58 12.14 -10.67 22.07
N VAL A 59 12.89 -11.34 22.94
CA VAL A 59 13.38 -10.82 24.24
C VAL A 59 14.83 -10.32 24.16
N THR A 60 15.16 -9.28 24.91
CA THR A 60 16.54 -8.82 25.15
C THR A 60 17.06 -9.41 26.46
N TYR A 61 18.25 -10.01 26.45
CA TYR A 61 18.89 -10.63 27.62
C TYR A 61 20.41 -10.46 27.54
N LYS A 62 21.04 -9.93 28.61
CA LYS A 62 22.49 -9.65 28.68
C LYS A 62 23.04 -8.94 27.42
N GLY A 63 22.44 -7.81 27.05
CA GLY A 63 22.83 -7.04 25.86
C GLY A 63 22.64 -7.73 24.48
N LYS A 64 21.98 -8.91 24.41
CA LYS A 64 21.71 -9.63 23.17
C LYS A 64 20.20 -9.82 22.96
N VAL A 65 19.74 -9.69 21.72
CA VAL A 65 18.34 -9.98 21.33
C VAL A 65 18.22 -11.43 20.86
N TYR A 66 17.18 -12.10 21.36
CA TYR A 66 16.80 -13.46 21.00
C TYR A 66 15.39 -13.45 20.37
N LYS A 67 15.11 -14.35 19.44
CA LYS A 67 13.77 -14.62 18.88
C LYS A 67 13.53 -16.13 18.85
N LYS A 68 12.41 -16.61 19.39
CA LYS A 68 12.14 -18.05 19.62
C LYS A 68 13.35 -18.76 20.28
N GLY A 69 13.87 -18.16 21.35
CA GLY A 69 15.06 -18.58 22.09
C GLY A 69 16.41 -18.56 21.35
N LYS A 70 16.46 -18.47 20.02
CA LYS A 70 17.70 -18.38 19.24
C LYS A 70 18.18 -16.93 19.14
N LEU A 71 19.50 -16.70 18.99
CA LEU A 71 20.06 -15.36 18.80
C LEU A 71 19.52 -14.72 17.52
N LEU A 72 18.99 -13.49 17.61
CA LEU A 72 18.38 -12.83 16.46
C LEU A 72 19.43 -12.45 15.40
N THR A 73 19.27 -13.00 14.20
CA THR A 73 19.87 -12.48 12.96
C THR A 73 18.75 -11.99 12.06
N GLY A 74 18.54 -10.67 12.03
CA GLY A 74 17.43 -10.00 11.38
C GLY A 74 17.04 -8.70 12.07
N THR A 75 15.89 -8.14 11.73
CA THR A 75 15.44 -6.83 12.21
C THR A 75 14.43 -6.93 13.37
N LYS A 76 14.62 -6.12 14.43
CA LYS A 76 13.60 -5.82 15.46
C LYS A 76 13.22 -4.35 15.30
N GLY A 77 12.04 -4.09 14.72
CA GLY A 77 11.72 -2.77 14.17
C GLY A 77 12.75 -2.33 13.13
N ASN A 78 13.06 -1.03 13.08
CA ASN A 78 14.04 -0.46 12.15
C ASN A 78 15.52 -0.73 12.51
N VAL A 79 15.81 -1.68 13.42
CA VAL A 79 17.18 -2.01 13.86
C VAL A 79 17.57 -3.43 13.48
N TYR A 80 18.67 -3.57 12.71
CA TYR A 80 19.28 -4.84 12.32
C TYR A 80 20.22 -5.41 13.40
N TYR A 81 20.07 -6.70 13.66
CA TYR A 81 20.88 -7.49 14.57
C TYR A 81 21.49 -8.69 13.83
N LYS A 82 22.73 -9.08 14.18
CA LYS A 82 23.36 -10.34 13.78
C LYS A 82 23.89 -11.02 15.04
N SER A 83 23.54 -12.29 15.23
CA SER A 83 23.85 -13.04 16.47
C SER A 83 23.44 -12.28 17.75
N GLY A 84 22.27 -11.62 17.70
CA GLY A 84 21.66 -10.87 18.79
C GLY A 84 22.27 -9.49 19.09
N LYS A 85 23.38 -9.09 18.47
CA LYS A 85 23.98 -7.74 18.64
C LYS A 85 23.63 -6.83 17.46
N ARG A 86 23.47 -5.52 17.70
CA ARG A 86 23.26 -4.53 16.63
C ARG A 86 24.42 -4.60 15.64
N ALA A 87 24.12 -4.78 14.35
CA ALA A 87 25.11 -5.19 13.37
C ALA A 87 25.29 -4.19 12.22
N THR A 88 26.46 -4.25 11.59
CA THR A 88 26.76 -3.54 10.33
C THR A 88 26.78 -4.58 9.20
N GLY A 89 26.16 -4.26 8.05
CA GLY A 89 26.10 -5.15 6.89
C GLY A 89 24.76 -5.09 6.14
N SER A 90 24.65 -5.90 5.09
CA SER A 90 23.43 -6.03 4.28
C SER A 90 22.46 -7.05 4.86
N TYR A 91 21.16 -6.73 4.89
CA TYR A 91 20.08 -7.65 5.24
C TYR A 91 18.80 -7.31 4.44
N LYS A 92 18.12 -8.33 3.87
CA LYS A 92 17.02 -8.21 2.88
C LYS A 92 17.17 -6.97 1.96
N GLY A 93 18.31 -6.91 1.25
CA GLY A 93 18.61 -5.87 0.26
C GLY A 93 18.97 -4.47 0.78
N LYS A 94 18.92 -4.22 2.10
CA LYS A 94 19.27 -2.92 2.72
C LYS A 94 20.56 -3.01 3.53
N TYR A 95 21.44 -2.01 3.41
CA TYR A 95 22.66 -1.88 4.22
C TYR A 95 22.39 -1.11 5.51
N TYR A 96 22.86 -1.67 6.62
CA TYR A 96 22.75 -1.11 7.96
C TYR A 96 24.13 -0.81 8.55
N LEU A 97 24.25 0.26 9.33
CA LEU A 97 25.45 0.63 10.09
C LEU A 97 25.10 0.71 11.57
N LYS A 98 25.79 -0.07 12.42
CA LYS A 98 25.50 -0.20 13.87
C LYS A 98 23.99 -0.46 14.15
N GLY A 99 23.35 -1.22 13.26
CA GLY A 99 21.94 -1.59 13.29
C GLY A 99 20.98 -0.61 12.62
N LYS A 100 21.33 0.65 12.34
CA LYS A 100 20.41 1.61 11.68
C LYS A 100 20.57 1.59 10.15
N LEU A 101 19.49 1.86 9.40
CA LEU A 101 19.57 2.05 7.95
C LEU A 101 20.59 3.15 7.60
N PHE A 102 21.44 2.87 6.63
CA PHE A 102 22.60 3.71 6.34
C PHE A 102 22.38 4.62 5.12
N THR A 103 22.79 5.88 5.25
CA THR A 103 22.92 6.84 4.14
C THR A 103 24.34 7.38 4.12
N GLY A 104 25.08 7.12 3.05
CA GLY A 104 26.49 7.45 2.91
C GLY A 104 27.29 6.38 2.16
N ILE A 105 28.62 6.43 2.26
CA ILE A 105 29.53 5.48 1.59
C ILE A 105 29.93 4.37 2.56
N ALA A 106 29.76 3.11 2.16
CA ALA A 106 30.29 1.94 2.84
C ALA A 106 30.92 0.99 1.81
N ASN A 107 32.14 0.52 2.04
CA ASN A 107 32.91 -0.34 1.14
C ASN A 107 32.89 0.17 -0.33
N GLY A 108 33.19 1.46 -0.51
CA GLY A 108 33.17 2.14 -1.83
C GLY A 108 31.78 2.36 -2.45
N THR A 109 30.71 1.82 -1.85
CA THR A 109 29.34 1.86 -2.39
C THR A 109 28.51 2.94 -1.70
N TYR A 110 27.83 3.79 -2.47
CA TYR A 110 26.85 4.77 -1.97
C TYR A 110 25.50 4.12 -1.71
N TYR A 111 25.00 4.33 -0.50
CA TYR A 111 23.67 3.93 -0.05
C TYR A 111 22.85 5.17 0.33
N LYS A 112 21.55 5.16 0.02
CA LYS A 112 20.54 6.09 0.54
C LYS A 112 19.41 5.27 1.17
N SER A 113 19.13 5.49 2.45
CA SER A 113 18.17 4.70 3.24
C SER A 113 18.41 3.17 3.15
N GLY A 114 19.68 2.77 3.11
CA GLY A 114 20.14 1.39 2.99
C GLY A 114 20.10 0.79 1.57
N LYS A 115 19.42 1.37 0.59
CA LYS A 115 19.45 0.90 -0.81
C LYS A 115 20.66 1.47 -1.55
N LYS A 116 21.28 0.71 -2.47
CA LYS A 116 22.31 1.24 -3.39
C LYS A 116 21.69 2.40 -4.20
N ALA A 117 22.36 3.54 -4.28
CA ALA A 117 21.76 4.78 -4.78
C ALA A 117 22.50 5.37 -6.00
N THR A 118 21.73 6.01 -6.88
CA THR A 118 22.24 6.91 -7.94
C THR A 118 22.11 8.36 -7.47
N GLY A 119 23.03 9.23 -7.89
CA GLY A 119 23.06 10.66 -7.57
C GLY A 119 24.34 11.12 -6.88
N VAL A 120 24.41 12.42 -6.57
CA VAL A 120 25.60 13.05 -5.95
C VAL A 120 25.60 12.85 -4.43
N TYR A 121 26.73 12.40 -3.88
CA TYR A 121 27.04 12.42 -2.45
C TYR A 121 28.44 12.99 -2.22
N LYS A 122 28.56 14.02 -1.38
CA LYS A 122 29.82 14.74 -1.08
C LYS A 122 30.64 15.12 -2.33
N GLY A 123 29.97 15.60 -3.38
CA GLY A 123 30.61 16.04 -4.63
C GLY A 123 31.07 14.91 -5.57
N ILE A 124 30.70 13.65 -5.28
CA ILE A 124 30.94 12.49 -6.15
C ILE A 124 29.57 11.97 -6.61
N TYR A 125 29.35 11.88 -7.92
CA TYR A 125 28.20 11.25 -8.55
C TYR A 125 28.38 9.73 -8.60
N TYR A 126 27.40 9.01 -8.06
CA TYR A 126 27.33 7.55 -8.08
C TYR A 126 26.21 7.09 -9.00
N ASN A 127 26.40 5.95 -9.66
CA ASN A 127 25.37 5.25 -10.43
C ASN A 127 25.23 3.81 -9.89
N LYS A 128 24.01 3.40 -9.53
CA LYS A 128 23.69 2.11 -8.87
C LYS A 128 24.63 1.80 -7.68
N GLY A 129 25.05 2.84 -6.96
CA GLY A 129 25.94 2.80 -5.81
C GLY A 129 27.45 2.86 -6.11
N LYS A 130 27.93 2.70 -7.35
CA LYS A 130 29.37 2.83 -7.69
C LYS A 130 29.69 4.24 -8.17
N ALA A 131 30.90 4.75 -7.87
CA ALA A 131 31.34 6.05 -8.40
C ALA A 131 31.40 5.99 -9.93
N TYR A 132 30.76 6.93 -10.62
CA TYR A 132 30.45 6.79 -12.04
C TYR A 132 31.57 7.31 -12.95
N THR A 133 31.84 6.60 -14.04
CA THR A 133 32.66 7.10 -15.15
C THR A 133 31.87 6.94 -16.44
N GLY A 134 31.73 8.01 -17.21
CA GLY A 134 30.89 8.09 -18.41
C GLY A 134 30.08 9.38 -18.50
N LEU A 135 29.16 9.44 -19.46
CA LEU A 135 28.27 10.57 -19.71
C LEU A 135 26.91 10.41 -19.02
N THR A 136 26.44 11.47 -18.36
CA THR A 136 25.04 11.56 -17.92
C THR A 136 24.58 13.02 -17.96
N ASN A 137 23.45 13.26 -18.65
CA ASN A 137 22.92 14.59 -18.97
C ASN A 137 24.00 15.50 -19.57
N ASP A 138 24.69 14.98 -20.61
CA ASP A 138 25.81 15.59 -21.34
C ASP A 138 27.04 16.02 -20.51
N ILE A 139 27.08 15.63 -19.23
CA ILE A 139 28.21 15.89 -18.34
C ILE A 139 29.07 14.63 -18.24
N TYR A 140 30.35 14.75 -18.60
CA TYR A 140 31.35 13.71 -18.41
C TYR A 140 31.83 13.65 -16.95
N TYR A 141 31.70 12.48 -16.36
CA TYR A 141 32.25 12.15 -15.04
C TYR A 141 33.37 11.12 -15.15
N LYS A 142 34.37 11.24 -14.28
CA LYS A 142 35.43 10.24 -14.06
C LYS A 142 35.56 10.01 -12.55
N ASN A 143 35.37 8.78 -12.10
CA ASN A 143 35.31 8.42 -10.68
C ASN A 143 34.32 9.31 -9.88
N GLY A 144 33.19 9.63 -10.52
CA GLY A 144 32.08 10.43 -10.01
C GLY A 144 32.32 11.93 -9.93
N LYS A 145 33.50 12.45 -10.27
CA LYS A 145 33.75 13.90 -10.34
C LYS A 145 33.60 14.39 -11.77
N LYS A 146 33.03 15.59 -11.97
CA LYS A 146 33.01 16.25 -13.29
C LYS A 146 34.45 16.35 -13.80
N ALA A 147 34.71 15.78 -14.97
CA ALA A 147 36.07 15.43 -15.36
C ALA A 147 36.58 16.27 -16.54
N THR A 148 37.90 16.39 -16.62
CA THR A 148 38.60 17.02 -17.74
C THR A 148 39.41 15.95 -18.48
N GLY A 149 39.29 15.90 -19.80
CA GLY A 149 39.93 14.89 -20.66
C GLY A 149 38.98 14.31 -21.71
N THR A 150 39.51 13.41 -22.55
CA THR A 150 38.77 12.78 -23.66
C THR A 150 37.93 11.59 -23.20
N PHE A 151 36.71 11.50 -23.72
CA PHE A 151 35.79 10.37 -23.60
C PHE A 151 35.01 10.24 -24.91
N GLU A 152 34.87 9.03 -25.45
CA GLU A 152 34.14 8.76 -26.72
C GLU A 152 34.55 9.73 -27.86
N GLY A 153 35.86 9.92 -28.03
CA GLY A 153 36.45 10.82 -29.05
C GLY A 153 36.36 12.31 -28.76
N LYS A 154 35.55 12.75 -27.78
CA LYS A 154 35.34 14.16 -27.42
C LYS A 154 36.09 14.55 -26.16
N TYR A 155 36.78 15.68 -26.18
CA TYR A 155 37.40 16.31 -25.02
C TYR A 155 36.38 17.13 -24.23
N TYR A 156 36.36 16.90 -22.93
CA TYR A 156 35.52 17.62 -21.97
C TYR A 156 36.39 18.47 -21.04
N LEU A 157 35.93 19.65 -20.67
CA LEU A 157 36.54 20.53 -19.66
C LEU A 157 35.57 20.71 -18.48
N LYS A 158 35.98 20.29 -17.28
CA LYS A 158 35.14 20.31 -16.06
C LYS A 158 33.76 19.65 -16.26
N GLY A 159 33.75 18.59 -17.08
CA GLY A 159 32.60 17.76 -17.42
C GLY A 159 31.77 18.25 -18.62
N ILE A 160 31.99 19.44 -19.17
CA ILE A 160 31.22 19.96 -20.31
C ILE A 160 32.05 19.77 -21.59
N VAL A 161 31.39 19.45 -22.71
CA VAL A 161 32.07 19.32 -24.03
C VAL A 161 32.79 20.63 -24.37
N PHE A 162 34.02 20.53 -24.87
CA PHE A 162 34.91 21.69 -24.95
C PHE A 162 35.08 22.24 -26.37
N THR A 163 34.84 23.55 -26.51
CA THR A 163 35.12 24.34 -27.71
C THR A 163 36.03 25.51 -27.33
N GLY A 164 37.23 25.57 -27.94
CA GLY A 164 38.26 26.57 -27.65
C GLY A 164 39.66 25.98 -27.47
N LEU A 165 40.58 26.79 -26.92
CA LEU A 165 42.00 26.45 -26.80
C LEU A 165 42.30 25.65 -25.53
N HIS A 166 42.89 24.47 -25.70
CA HIS A 166 43.21 23.57 -24.60
C HIS A 166 44.22 24.21 -23.62
N PRO A 167 43.87 24.40 -22.33
CA PRO A 167 44.58 25.32 -21.42
C PRO A 167 45.98 24.85 -20.98
N LYS A 168 46.51 23.75 -21.54
CA LYS A 168 47.89 23.28 -21.32
C LYS A 168 48.74 23.19 -22.59
N THR A 169 48.14 23.12 -23.78
CA THR A 169 48.88 22.86 -25.03
C THR A 169 48.59 23.87 -26.14
N GLY A 170 47.60 24.74 -25.96
CA GLY A 170 47.16 25.72 -26.96
C GLY A 170 46.32 25.13 -28.10
N ASP A 171 46.13 23.81 -28.12
CA ASP A 171 45.44 23.11 -29.20
C ASP A 171 43.93 23.45 -29.23
N LEU A 172 43.44 23.86 -30.40
CA LEU A 172 42.04 24.19 -30.66
C LEU A 172 41.18 22.92 -30.76
N TYR A 173 40.15 22.87 -29.93
CA TYR A 173 39.06 21.89 -29.99
C TYR A 173 37.75 22.56 -30.42
N ILE A 174 36.93 21.83 -31.17
CA ILE A 174 35.59 22.22 -31.62
C ILE A 174 34.64 21.08 -31.25
N ASP A 175 33.68 21.37 -30.37
CA ASP A 175 32.65 20.45 -29.88
C ASP A 175 33.24 19.13 -29.34
N GLY A 176 34.39 19.27 -28.67
CA GLY A 176 35.21 18.22 -28.10
C GLY A 176 36.18 17.56 -29.09
N VAL A 177 36.05 17.77 -30.39
CA VAL A 177 36.94 17.17 -31.40
C VAL A 177 38.15 18.07 -31.64
N LEU A 178 39.35 17.51 -31.78
CA LEU A 178 40.55 18.26 -32.13
C LEU A 178 40.36 18.89 -33.52
N ASN A 179 40.64 20.18 -33.71
CA ASN A 179 40.56 20.79 -35.03
C ASN A 179 41.69 20.23 -35.93
N LEU A 180 41.35 19.70 -37.10
CA LEU A 180 42.32 19.07 -38.03
C LEU A 180 42.50 19.82 -39.37
N GLY A 181 41.61 20.78 -39.68
CA GLY A 181 41.70 21.61 -40.88
C GLY A 181 41.92 23.09 -40.57
N TYR A 182 41.88 23.94 -41.60
CA TYR A 182 41.93 25.38 -41.41
C TYR A 182 40.62 25.91 -40.77
N ARG A 183 40.73 26.77 -39.74
CA ARG A 183 39.59 27.39 -39.06
C ARG A 183 39.96 28.72 -38.42
N ILE A 184 39.12 29.73 -38.55
CA ILE A 184 39.23 30.98 -37.79
C ILE A 184 38.60 30.78 -36.40
N PHE A 185 39.32 31.14 -35.33
CA PHE A 185 38.82 31.11 -33.96
C PHE A 185 39.33 32.33 -33.18
N ASN A 186 38.41 33.11 -32.59
CA ASN A 186 38.71 34.40 -31.93
C ASN A 186 39.53 35.40 -32.78
N GLY A 187 39.36 35.37 -34.11
CA GLY A 187 40.05 36.25 -35.06
C GLY A 187 41.39 35.72 -35.59
N ASP A 188 41.98 34.73 -34.93
CA ASP A 188 43.19 34.03 -35.40
C ASP A 188 42.84 32.86 -36.31
N LEU A 189 43.63 32.65 -37.37
CA LEU A 189 43.59 31.43 -38.20
C LEU A 189 44.40 30.31 -37.52
N TYR A 190 43.76 29.15 -37.41
CA TYR A 190 44.36 27.89 -37.02
C TYR A 190 44.50 26.98 -38.25
N ASN A 191 45.59 26.22 -38.28
CA ASN A 191 45.88 25.16 -39.24
C ASN A 191 46.03 23.86 -38.44
N GLY A 192 45.05 22.97 -38.54
CA GLY A 192 44.89 21.91 -37.55
C GLY A 192 44.64 22.50 -36.16
N SER A 193 45.24 21.91 -35.13
CA SER A 193 44.97 22.34 -33.76
C SER A 193 45.69 23.63 -33.37
N ARG A 194 46.63 24.12 -34.18
CA ARG A 194 47.53 25.22 -33.81
C ARG A 194 47.32 26.44 -34.67
N LEU A 195 47.78 27.58 -34.18
CA LEU A 195 47.88 28.80 -34.96
C LEU A 195 48.61 28.52 -36.28
N ASN A 196 48.10 29.05 -37.39
CA ASN A 196 48.76 28.93 -38.68
C ASN A 196 50.14 29.63 -38.63
N VAL A 197 51.10 29.14 -39.41
CA VAL A 197 52.47 29.65 -39.49
C VAL A 197 52.84 29.85 -40.96
N GLY A 198 53.41 31.02 -41.30
CA GLY A 198 53.72 31.40 -42.67
C GLY A 198 52.50 31.81 -43.50
N ILE A 199 52.73 32.04 -44.79
CA ILE A 199 51.72 32.58 -45.71
C ILE A 199 50.77 31.49 -46.21
N ILE A 200 49.46 31.68 -46.07
CA ILE A 200 48.44 30.79 -46.66
C ILE A 200 47.22 31.59 -47.12
N GLN A 201 46.49 31.11 -48.13
CA GLN A 201 45.18 31.65 -48.50
C GLN A 201 44.07 30.76 -47.94
N TYR A 202 43.13 31.34 -47.20
CA TYR A 202 41.97 30.66 -46.63
C TYR A 202 40.72 31.55 -46.75
N ASN A 203 39.61 30.98 -47.23
CA ASN A 203 38.36 31.70 -47.53
C ASN A 203 38.55 32.98 -48.37
N GLY A 204 39.52 32.96 -49.29
CA GLY A 204 39.85 34.10 -50.17
C GLY A 204 40.73 35.19 -49.55
N LEU A 205 41.09 35.08 -48.26
CA LEU A 205 42.02 35.98 -47.58
C LEU A 205 43.38 35.30 -47.41
N TRP A 206 44.46 36.04 -47.66
CA TRP A 206 45.82 35.69 -47.25
C TRP A 206 46.01 35.96 -45.75
N TYR A 207 46.65 35.02 -45.06
CA TYR A 207 47.07 35.12 -43.67
C TYR A 207 48.59 35.04 -43.61
N ASP A 208 49.18 35.82 -42.69
CA ASP A 208 50.59 35.72 -42.32
C ASP A 208 50.67 35.21 -40.89
N GLY A 209 51.08 33.94 -40.77
CA GLY A 209 50.86 33.16 -39.57
C GLY A 209 49.37 33.13 -39.21
N LYS A 210 49.04 33.53 -37.98
CA LYS A 210 47.68 33.52 -37.45
C LYS A 210 46.82 34.70 -37.90
N THR A 211 47.42 35.82 -38.24
CA THR A 211 46.72 37.08 -38.53
C THR A 211 46.46 37.22 -40.03
N VAL A 212 45.37 37.89 -40.35
CA VAL A 212 45.09 38.36 -41.73
C VAL A 212 46.27 39.22 -42.20
N ALA A 213 46.85 38.88 -43.36
CA ALA A 213 48.11 39.47 -43.83
C ALA A 213 47.95 40.94 -44.30
N ASN A 214 48.97 41.78 -44.14
CA ASN A 214 48.93 43.16 -44.60
C ASN A 214 50.34 43.66 -45.00
N GLY A 215 50.45 44.39 -46.10
CA GLY A 215 51.73 44.77 -46.72
C GLY A 215 52.20 43.76 -47.78
N THR A 216 53.51 43.70 -48.03
CA THR A 216 54.09 42.83 -49.06
C THR A 216 54.49 41.48 -48.48
N ILE A 217 53.94 40.40 -49.03
CA ILE A 217 54.17 39.01 -48.61
C ILE A 217 54.69 38.15 -49.78
N LYS A 218 55.32 37.01 -49.45
CA LYS A 218 55.76 36.01 -50.43
C LYS A 218 54.88 34.76 -50.32
N THR A 219 54.13 34.42 -51.36
CA THR A 219 53.24 33.24 -51.36
C THR A 219 54.05 31.93 -51.26
N PRO A 220 53.42 30.79 -50.89
CA PRO A 220 54.07 29.47 -50.94
C PRO A 220 54.65 29.12 -52.32
N GLY A 221 54.04 29.61 -53.41
CA GLY A 221 54.56 29.50 -54.77
C GLY A 221 55.74 30.44 -55.10
N GLY A 222 56.29 31.14 -54.11
CA GLY A 222 57.44 32.02 -54.23
C GLY A 222 57.17 33.43 -54.78
N GLN A 223 55.93 33.72 -55.19
CA GLN A 223 55.53 35.00 -55.79
C GLN A 223 55.45 36.11 -54.73
N ILE A 224 56.03 37.29 -55.02
CA ILE A 224 55.91 38.47 -54.16
C ILE A 224 54.65 39.25 -54.55
N ILE A 225 53.74 39.40 -53.59
CA ILE A 225 52.45 40.07 -53.75
C ILE A 225 52.25 41.11 -52.66
N THR A 226 51.56 42.20 -52.97
CA THR A 226 51.02 43.12 -51.95
C THR A 226 49.63 42.64 -51.57
N VAL A 227 49.32 42.65 -50.28
CA VAL A 227 47.99 42.41 -49.73
C VAL A 227 47.58 43.56 -48.80
N ILE A 228 46.28 43.85 -48.73
CA ILE A 228 45.70 44.71 -47.70
C ILE A 228 44.59 43.90 -47.04
N ASN A 229 44.68 43.73 -45.71
CA ASN A 229 43.75 42.91 -44.93
C ASN A 229 43.48 41.53 -45.55
N GLY A 230 44.53 40.89 -46.08
CA GLY A 230 44.53 39.55 -46.67
C GLY A 230 44.09 39.51 -48.13
N ILE A 231 43.46 40.55 -48.67
CA ILE A 231 43.11 40.58 -50.09
C ILE A 231 44.34 41.08 -50.84
N GLN A 232 44.73 40.37 -51.88
CA GLN A 232 45.78 40.81 -52.79
C GLN A 232 45.42 42.17 -53.40
N THR A 233 46.41 43.04 -53.58
CA THR A 233 46.27 44.40 -54.16
C THR A 233 47.35 44.71 -55.18
N GLY A 234 48.36 43.84 -55.31
CA GLY A 234 49.41 43.92 -56.33
C GLY A 234 50.21 42.64 -56.44
N SER A 235 50.98 42.50 -57.52
CA SER A 235 52.02 41.49 -57.69
C SER A 235 53.24 42.16 -58.29
N THR A 236 54.43 41.90 -57.75
CA THR A 236 55.67 42.55 -58.19
C THR A 236 56.60 41.54 -58.85
N ASN A 237 56.38 41.30 -60.14
CA ASN A 237 57.36 40.79 -61.09
C ASN A 237 57.35 41.73 -62.31
N GLN A 238 58.53 42.03 -62.86
CA GLN A 238 58.66 42.95 -64.00
C GLN A 238 58.27 42.26 -65.33
N GLY A 239 57.82 43.07 -66.30
CA GLY A 239 57.70 42.66 -67.71
C GLY A 239 56.31 42.18 -68.11
N GLY A 240 55.38 43.11 -68.38
CA GLY A 240 54.07 42.79 -68.96
C GLY A 240 53.13 43.98 -68.99
N SER A 241 53.01 44.66 -70.13
CA SER A 241 52.00 45.72 -70.32
C SER A 241 50.63 45.07 -70.53
N GLY A 242 49.78 45.08 -69.50
CA GLY A 242 48.45 44.48 -69.52
C GLY A 242 47.56 45.05 -68.43
N SER A 243 46.42 45.62 -68.82
CA SER A 243 45.50 46.35 -67.93
C SER A 243 45.00 45.51 -66.75
N SER A 244 45.35 45.91 -65.53
CA SER A 244 44.96 45.21 -64.28
C SER A 244 44.14 46.09 -63.31
N GLY A 245 43.57 47.19 -63.80
CA GLY A 245 42.65 48.02 -63.00
C GLY A 245 41.31 47.33 -62.66
N GLY A 246 40.95 46.25 -63.36
CA GLY A 246 39.66 45.58 -63.20
C GLY A 246 39.56 44.63 -62.00
N TYR A 247 40.63 43.92 -61.64
CA TYR A 247 40.51 42.75 -60.76
C TYR A 247 40.18 43.11 -59.30
N TYR A 248 40.85 44.10 -58.71
CA TYR A 248 40.59 44.47 -57.30
C TYR A 248 39.28 45.24 -57.13
N GLN A 249 38.93 46.09 -58.11
CA GLN A 249 37.57 46.64 -58.21
C GLN A 249 36.53 45.51 -58.23
N SER A 250 36.77 44.43 -58.98
CA SER A 250 35.84 43.29 -59.07
C SER A 250 35.73 42.49 -57.78
N GLU A 251 36.82 42.23 -57.06
CA GLU A 251 36.79 41.39 -55.85
C GLU A 251 36.20 42.09 -54.63
N LEU A 252 36.38 43.41 -54.52
CA LEU A 252 35.66 44.25 -53.57
C LEU A 252 34.18 44.35 -53.95
N SER A 253 33.86 44.61 -55.22
CA SER A 253 32.48 44.68 -55.71
C SER A 253 31.70 43.37 -55.52
N LYS A 254 32.32 42.21 -55.73
CA LYS A 254 31.73 40.89 -55.44
C LYS A 254 31.45 40.70 -53.95
N ALA A 255 32.37 41.11 -53.07
CA ALA A 255 32.16 41.03 -51.63
C ALA A 255 31.03 41.95 -51.14
N ILE A 256 31.00 43.20 -51.63
CA ILE A 256 29.91 44.15 -51.35
C ILE A 256 28.57 43.64 -51.90
N ALA A 257 28.56 43.05 -53.11
CA ALA A 257 27.35 42.47 -53.70
C ALA A 257 26.84 41.26 -52.90
N LEU A 258 27.72 40.34 -52.48
CA LEU A 258 27.36 39.21 -51.63
C LEU A 258 26.85 39.68 -50.25
N ALA A 259 27.51 40.66 -49.64
CA ALA A 259 27.07 41.27 -48.40
C ALA A 259 25.69 41.92 -48.55
N LYS A 260 25.43 42.66 -49.64
CA LYS A 260 24.10 43.21 -49.96
C LYS A 260 23.04 42.13 -50.14
N VAL A 261 23.33 41.05 -50.86
CA VAL A 261 22.39 39.92 -51.02
C VAL A 261 22.05 39.29 -49.66
N LYS A 262 23.05 39.09 -48.77
CA LYS A 262 22.80 38.53 -47.43
C LYS A 262 22.11 39.51 -46.47
N LEU A 263 22.41 40.81 -46.54
CA LEU A 263 21.71 41.86 -45.78
C LEU A 263 20.25 42.03 -46.25
N ALA A 264 19.99 41.95 -47.56
CA ALA A 264 18.64 41.97 -48.11
C ALA A 264 17.83 40.73 -47.72
N ALA A 265 18.49 39.58 -47.52
CA ALA A 265 17.91 38.32 -47.04
C ALA A 265 17.66 38.26 -45.52
N LEU A 266 17.99 39.31 -44.75
CA LEU A 266 17.56 39.45 -43.35
C LEU A 266 16.05 39.71 -43.30
N GLN A 267 15.30 38.84 -42.63
CA GLN A 267 13.83 38.86 -42.62
C GLN A 267 13.19 39.12 -41.24
N PHE A 268 13.96 39.10 -40.16
CA PHE A 268 13.45 39.12 -38.78
C PHE A 268 14.05 40.29 -37.98
N PHE A 269 13.81 41.51 -38.45
CA PHE A 269 14.47 42.73 -37.98
C PHE A 269 13.52 43.80 -37.41
N LYS A 270 12.22 43.53 -37.36
CA LYS A 270 11.23 44.36 -36.66
C LYS A 270 10.91 43.74 -35.30
N ALA A 271 10.46 44.58 -34.37
CA ALA A 271 10.05 44.13 -33.05
C ALA A 271 8.90 43.11 -33.14
N ASN A 272 9.13 41.91 -32.61
CA ASN A 272 8.24 40.75 -32.63
C ASN A 272 8.10 40.02 -33.99
N ASP A 273 9.02 40.23 -34.94
CA ASP A 273 9.12 39.33 -36.10
C ASP A 273 9.39 37.88 -35.66
N ILE A 274 10.14 37.69 -34.56
CA ILE A 274 10.41 36.38 -33.94
C ILE A 274 9.38 36.10 -32.83
N ASP A 275 8.48 35.17 -33.10
CA ASP A 275 7.46 34.64 -32.17
C ASP A 275 7.72 33.18 -31.76
N ASN A 276 8.44 32.41 -32.59
CA ASN A 276 8.70 30.98 -32.37
C ASN A 276 10.18 30.59 -32.57
N THR A 277 10.56 29.41 -32.07
CA THR A 277 11.94 28.88 -32.11
C THR A 277 12.44 28.55 -33.52
N THR A 278 11.57 28.23 -34.47
CA THR A 278 11.95 28.04 -35.89
C THR A 278 12.36 29.37 -36.50
N LYS A 279 11.60 30.46 -36.27
CA LYS A 279 12.01 31.81 -36.65
C LYS A 279 13.28 32.27 -35.96
N LEU A 280 13.47 31.99 -34.66
CA LEU A 280 14.72 32.29 -33.95
C LEU A 280 15.93 31.61 -34.62
N THR A 281 15.76 30.34 -35.02
CA THR A 281 16.82 29.55 -35.67
C THR A 281 17.15 30.12 -37.05
N ALA A 282 16.13 30.42 -37.86
CA ALA A 282 16.31 31.09 -39.16
C ALA A 282 16.94 32.49 -39.02
N ALA A 283 16.48 33.28 -38.04
CA ALA A 283 17.00 34.62 -37.78
C ALA A 283 18.47 34.61 -37.37
N LYS A 284 18.89 33.67 -36.52
CA LYS A 284 20.29 33.46 -36.15
C LYS A 284 21.15 33.04 -37.33
N LEU A 285 20.66 32.14 -38.18
CA LEU A 285 21.37 31.70 -39.38
C LEU A 285 21.58 32.86 -40.37
N GLN A 286 20.49 33.57 -40.72
CA GLN A 286 20.54 34.76 -41.58
C GLN A 286 21.47 35.85 -41.00
N TYR A 287 21.37 36.13 -39.70
CA TYR A 287 22.24 37.11 -39.03
C TYR A 287 23.72 36.71 -39.12
N ASN A 288 24.05 35.44 -38.84
CA ASN A 288 25.42 34.95 -38.90
C ASN A 288 25.98 35.01 -40.33
N GLU A 289 25.21 34.55 -41.34
CA GLU A 289 25.63 34.62 -42.75
C GLU A 289 25.84 36.06 -43.23
N ALA A 290 24.92 36.97 -42.88
CA ALA A 290 25.04 38.38 -43.24
C ALA A 290 26.21 39.06 -42.50
N LYS A 291 26.43 38.75 -41.22
CA LYS A 291 27.57 39.25 -40.44
C LYS A 291 28.89 38.78 -41.03
N ILE A 292 29.02 37.51 -41.38
CA ILE A 292 30.22 36.95 -42.03
C ILE A 292 30.47 37.60 -43.40
N ALA A 293 29.44 37.75 -44.23
CA ALA A 293 29.57 38.38 -45.55
C ALA A 293 29.97 39.87 -45.45
N VAL A 294 29.39 40.61 -44.50
CA VAL A 294 29.74 42.01 -44.23
C VAL A 294 31.15 42.14 -43.64
N ASP A 295 31.53 41.31 -42.66
CA ASP A 295 32.87 41.34 -42.07
C ASP A 295 33.94 41.03 -43.12
N ALA A 296 33.68 40.08 -44.01
CA ALA A 296 34.57 39.77 -45.13
C ALA A 296 34.68 40.95 -46.12
N ALA A 297 33.59 41.68 -46.38
CA ALA A 297 33.60 42.87 -47.22
C ALA A 297 34.29 44.08 -46.55
N ILE A 298 34.11 44.28 -45.24
CA ILE A 298 34.83 45.29 -44.46
C ILE A 298 36.33 44.98 -44.43
N ALA A 299 36.72 43.70 -44.31
CA ALA A 299 38.11 43.29 -44.49
C ALA A 299 38.63 43.68 -45.88
N LYS A 300 37.83 43.53 -46.95
CA LYS A 300 38.17 44.02 -48.32
C LYS A 300 38.26 45.56 -48.45
N GLY A 301 38.00 46.33 -47.39
CA GLY A 301 38.05 47.80 -47.40
C GLY A 301 36.70 48.48 -47.66
N ALA A 302 35.59 47.73 -47.66
CA ALA A 302 34.26 48.34 -47.71
C ALA A 302 33.95 49.10 -46.41
N VAL A 303 33.33 50.26 -46.53
CA VAL A 303 32.82 51.06 -45.40
C VAL A 303 31.31 50.87 -45.23
N ALA A 304 30.77 51.25 -44.07
CA ALA A 304 29.36 51.08 -43.73
C ALA A 304 28.37 51.63 -44.78
N THR A 305 28.74 52.71 -45.47
CA THR A 305 27.95 53.32 -46.55
C THR A 305 27.85 52.46 -47.80
N ASP A 306 28.86 51.62 -48.07
CA ASP A 306 28.92 50.82 -49.31
C ASP A 306 27.83 49.75 -49.36
N PHE A 307 27.40 49.28 -48.20
CA PHE A 307 26.29 48.33 -48.04
C PHE A 307 24.90 48.97 -48.23
N GLY A 308 24.79 50.28 -48.07
CA GLY A 308 23.52 51.02 -48.13
C GLY A 308 22.59 50.74 -46.94
N ASN A 309 21.32 51.13 -47.09
CA ASN A 309 20.34 51.18 -46.00
C ASN A 309 20.12 49.83 -45.29
N ASP A 310 20.30 48.71 -45.99
CA ASP A 310 20.11 47.36 -45.44
C ASP A 310 21.11 46.99 -44.34
N TYR A 311 22.25 47.68 -44.22
CA TYR A 311 23.21 47.42 -43.13
C TYR A 311 22.59 47.58 -41.75
N SER A 312 21.63 48.50 -41.59
CA SER A 312 20.87 48.70 -40.35
C SER A 312 20.07 47.47 -39.90
N LYS A 313 19.59 46.64 -40.84
CA LYS A 313 18.84 45.40 -40.55
C LYS A 313 19.66 44.41 -39.73
N LEU A 314 20.99 44.40 -39.88
CA LEU A 314 21.88 43.49 -39.17
C LEU A 314 21.85 43.74 -37.66
N THR A 315 21.94 45.01 -37.25
CA THR A 315 21.81 45.43 -35.85
C THR A 315 20.39 45.20 -35.33
N LEU A 316 19.38 45.54 -36.13
CA LEU A 316 17.97 45.39 -35.74
C LEU A 316 17.57 43.91 -35.54
N GLN A 317 18.00 43.00 -36.43
CA GLN A 317 17.79 41.55 -36.29
C GLN A 317 18.51 41.00 -35.05
N LYS A 318 19.69 41.52 -34.69
CA LYS A 318 20.35 41.15 -33.43
C LYS A 318 19.54 41.58 -32.20
N THR A 319 19.03 42.80 -32.19
CA THR A 319 18.16 43.32 -31.11
C THR A 319 16.89 42.48 -30.96
N GLU A 320 16.28 42.07 -32.07
CA GLU A 320 15.07 41.23 -32.09
C GLU A 320 15.35 39.79 -31.61
N ILE A 321 16.49 39.20 -31.98
CA ILE A 321 16.97 37.93 -31.42
C ILE A 321 17.14 38.06 -29.89
N ASP A 322 17.82 39.09 -29.42
CA ASP A 322 18.09 39.30 -27.98
C ASP A 322 16.81 39.53 -27.18
N ARG A 323 15.84 40.29 -27.73
CA ARG A 323 14.49 40.46 -27.16
C ARG A 323 13.81 39.11 -27.00
N TYR A 324 13.81 38.28 -28.03
CA TYR A 324 13.12 36.99 -28.01
C TYR A 324 13.76 35.99 -27.05
N GLU A 325 15.10 35.90 -27.01
CA GLU A 325 15.82 35.04 -26.05
C GLU A 325 15.59 35.49 -24.60
N SER A 326 15.58 36.80 -24.34
CA SER A 326 15.23 37.36 -23.03
C SER A 326 13.78 37.04 -22.63
N THR A 327 12.85 37.07 -23.59
CA THR A 327 11.43 36.74 -23.38
C THR A 327 11.24 35.25 -23.05
N ILE A 328 11.87 34.35 -23.83
CA ILE A 328 11.88 32.91 -23.53
C ILE A 328 12.47 32.65 -22.14
N LYS A 329 13.59 33.31 -21.81
CA LYS A 329 14.22 33.14 -20.50
C LYS A 329 13.29 33.56 -19.37
N ALA A 330 12.64 34.72 -19.48
CA ALA A 330 11.68 35.20 -18.49
C ALA A 330 10.49 34.23 -18.31
N LYS A 331 10.00 33.61 -19.39
CA LYS A 331 9.01 32.51 -19.34
C LYS A 331 9.52 31.30 -18.56
N LEU A 332 10.71 30.80 -18.91
CA LEU A 332 11.31 29.62 -18.28
C LEU A 332 11.64 29.83 -16.80
N ASP A 333 12.17 31.00 -16.44
CA ASP A 333 12.47 31.36 -15.04
C ASP A 333 11.16 31.42 -14.20
N ALA A 334 10.05 31.88 -14.77
CA ALA A 334 8.74 31.90 -14.10
C ALA A 334 8.10 30.50 -13.98
N ILE A 335 8.22 29.66 -15.01
CA ILE A 335 7.82 28.24 -14.94
C ILE A 335 8.62 27.54 -13.83
N ALA A 336 9.94 27.72 -13.79
CA ALA A 336 10.79 27.11 -12.77
C ALA A 336 10.43 27.57 -11.34
N ALA A 337 10.02 28.83 -11.15
CA ALA A 337 9.51 29.32 -9.87
C ALA A 337 8.21 28.62 -9.46
N ALA A 338 7.24 28.50 -10.38
CA ALA A 338 5.99 27.77 -10.14
C ALA A 338 6.21 26.28 -9.86
N GLU A 339 7.01 25.59 -10.70
CA GLU A 339 7.35 24.17 -10.51
C GLU A 339 8.08 23.92 -9.18
N ASN A 340 8.92 24.83 -8.71
CA ASN A 340 9.60 24.67 -7.43
C ASN A 340 8.63 24.85 -6.26
N LYS A 341 7.71 25.83 -6.33
CA LYS A 341 6.70 26.00 -5.28
C LYS A 341 5.65 24.88 -5.27
N LEU A 342 5.32 24.29 -6.42
CA LEU A 342 4.49 23.08 -6.52
C LEU A 342 5.07 21.88 -5.74
N LYS A 343 6.41 21.79 -5.62
CA LYS A 343 7.11 20.75 -4.84
C LYS A 343 7.14 21.03 -3.33
N GLU A 344 6.65 22.19 -2.90
CA GLU A 344 6.51 22.61 -1.49
C GLU A 344 5.05 22.52 -1.01
N LEU A 345 4.14 21.95 -1.81
CA LEU A 345 2.78 21.61 -1.40
C LEU A 345 2.82 20.41 -0.44
N ASN A 346 2.49 20.65 0.84
CA ASN A 346 2.63 19.66 1.92
C ASN A 346 1.39 18.76 2.10
N TYR A 347 0.27 19.08 1.43
CA TYR A 347 -1.05 18.51 1.71
C TYR A 347 -1.70 17.93 0.44
N THR A 348 -0.92 17.16 -0.33
CA THR A 348 -1.32 16.55 -1.60
C THR A 348 -1.87 15.12 -1.47
N GLU A 349 -1.77 14.53 -0.29
CA GLU A 349 -2.28 13.18 -0.01
C GLU A 349 -3.67 13.25 0.64
N PRO A 350 -4.55 12.27 0.40
CA PRO A 350 -5.83 12.16 1.10
C PRO A 350 -5.64 12.20 2.62
N GLU A 351 -6.53 12.91 3.30
CA GLU A 351 -6.46 13.11 4.75
C GLU A 351 -5.27 13.92 5.28
N SER A 352 -4.46 14.57 4.44
CA SER A 352 -3.34 15.36 4.95
C SER A 352 -3.79 16.63 5.74
N ILE A 353 -5.02 17.12 5.53
CA ILE A 353 -5.58 18.26 6.27
C ILE A 353 -6.47 17.75 7.41
N LYS A 354 -5.87 17.60 8.61
CA LYS A 354 -6.56 17.12 9.83
C LYS A 354 -6.90 18.21 10.85
N THR A 355 -6.50 19.47 10.61
CA THR A 355 -6.78 20.59 11.53
C THR A 355 -6.98 21.90 10.75
N LYS A 356 -7.64 22.88 11.38
CA LYS A 356 -7.73 24.26 10.88
C LYS A 356 -6.36 24.93 10.67
N GLY A 357 -5.33 24.48 11.41
CA GLY A 357 -3.94 24.90 11.18
C GLY A 357 -3.40 24.38 9.84
N ASN A 358 -3.55 23.07 9.58
CA ASN A 358 -3.20 22.45 8.30
C ASN A 358 -3.96 23.14 7.14
N TRP A 359 -5.26 23.39 7.29
CA TRP A 359 -6.08 24.06 6.28
C TRP A 359 -5.57 25.47 6.00
N THR A 360 -5.26 26.25 7.05
CA THR A 360 -4.73 27.61 6.90
C THR A 360 -3.37 27.62 6.19
N GLU A 361 -2.49 26.67 6.50
CA GLU A 361 -1.21 26.52 5.78
C GLU A 361 -1.44 26.09 4.33
N ALA A 362 -2.28 25.08 4.10
CA ALA A 362 -2.58 24.54 2.77
C ALA A 362 -3.16 25.60 1.82
N THR A 363 -4.14 26.38 2.28
CA THR A 363 -4.75 27.47 1.51
C THR A 363 -3.73 28.57 1.19
N ASN A 364 -2.88 28.96 2.16
CA ASN A 364 -1.81 29.93 1.92
C ASN A 364 -0.78 29.41 0.88
N GLN A 365 -0.42 28.12 0.93
CA GLN A 365 0.46 27.50 -0.06
C GLN A 365 -0.16 27.53 -1.47
N VAL A 366 -1.45 27.15 -1.58
CA VAL A 366 -2.23 27.18 -2.83
C VAL A 366 -2.25 28.58 -3.44
N THR A 367 -2.62 29.62 -2.68
CA THR A 367 -2.65 31.01 -3.17
C THR A 367 -1.28 31.52 -3.64
N VAL A 368 -0.19 31.09 -3.02
CA VAL A 368 1.18 31.45 -3.47
C VAL A 368 1.54 30.73 -4.78
N VAL A 369 1.17 29.46 -4.93
CA VAL A 369 1.39 28.69 -6.18
C VAL A 369 0.55 29.25 -7.33
N GLU A 370 -0.74 29.52 -7.11
CA GLU A 370 -1.64 30.12 -8.10
C GLU A 370 -1.10 31.44 -8.64
N LYS A 371 -0.62 32.32 -7.75
CA LYS A 371 0.01 33.59 -8.13
C LYS A 371 1.24 33.44 -9.01
N LEU A 372 2.09 32.42 -8.75
CA LEU A 372 3.28 32.12 -9.55
C LEU A 372 2.91 31.52 -10.91
N ILE A 373 1.92 30.63 -10.94
CA ILE A 373 1.35 30.07 -12.17
C ILE A 373 0.77 31.19 -13.05
N ASP A 374 0.05 32.15 -12.48
CA ASP A 374 -0.48 33.30 -13.22
C ASP A 374 0.59 34.27 -13.69
N GLU A 375 1.72 34.40 -12.98
CA GLU A 375 2.88 35.13 -13.49
C GLU A 375 3.53 34.41 -14.68
N ALA A 376 3.65 33.09 -14.64
CA ALA A 376 4.11 32.27 -15.77
C ALA A 376 3.16 32.39 -16.98
N LYS A 377 1.83 32.34 -16.77
CA LYS A 377 0.82 32.58 -17.83
C LYS A 377 0.97 33.96 -18.47
N LYS A 378 1.16 35.02 -17.67
CA LYS A 378 1.40 36.40 -18.15
C LYS A 378 2.70 36.52 -18.96
N LYS A 379 3.65 35.61 -18.76
CA LYS A 379 4.89 35.47 -19.55
C LYS A 379 4.77 34.45 -20.69
N GLY A 380 3.55 34.04 -21.06
CA GLY A 380 3.27 33.17 -22.20
C GLY A 380 3.41 31.68 -21.93
N ALA A 381 3.37 31.23 -20.67
CA ALA A 381 3.25 29.81 -20.35
C ALA A 381 1.81 29.29 -20.48
N VAL A 382 1.64 28.11 -21.06
CA VAL A 382 0.38 27.34 -20.99
C VAL A 382 0.44 26.35 -19.84
N ALA A 383 -0.70 25.82 -19.40
CA ALA A 383 -0.76 24.90 -18.25
C ALA A 383 0.13 23.64 -18.44
N THR A 384 0.25 23.15 -19.67
CA THR A 384 1.12 22.01 -20.05
C THR A 384 2.61 22.31 -19.98
N ASP A 385 3.02 23.58 -19.86
CA ASP A 385 4.43 23.95 -19.67
C ASP A 385 4.91 23.76 -18.21
N ILE A 386 3.98 23.61 -17.25
CA ILE A 386 4.27 23.64 -15.79
C ILE A 386 4.07 22.24 -15.20
N LYS A 387 5.17 21.55 -14.87
CA LYS A 387 5.10 20.16 -14.38
C LYS A 387 4.69 20.06 -12.92
N GLY A 388 3.89 19.06 -12.59
CA GLY A 388 3.41 18.78 -11.24
C GLY A 388 2.21 19.62 -10.82
N ILE A 389 1.50 20.27 -11.76
CA ILE A 389 0.26 21.02 -11.49
C ILE A 389 -0.83 20.15 -10.82
N ASP A 390 -0.77 18.82 -10.99
CA ASP A 390 -1.63 17.84 -10.33
C ASP A 390 -1.56 17.91 -8.79
N ALA A 391 -0.41 18.33 -8.24
CA ALA A 391 -0.24 18.55 -6.80
C ALA A 391 -1.13 19.70 -6.28
N LEU A 392 -1.29 20.76 -7.08
CA LEU A 392 -2.18 21.88 -6.75
C LEU A 392 -3.63 21.41 -6.70
N ILE A 393 -4.05 20.65 -7.71
CA ILE A 393 -5.41 20.10 -7.82
C ILE A 393 -5.72 19.19 -6.63
N LYS A 394 -4.80 18.28 -6.27
CA LYS A 394 -4.95 17.40 -5.10
C LYS A 394 -5.06 18.19 -3.78
N GLN A 395 -4.24 19.21 -3.58
CA GLN A 395 -4.30 20.02 -2.35
C GLN A 395 -5.58 20.88 -2.30
N GLN A 396 -6.06 21.41 -3.44
CA GLN A 396 -7.36 22.08 -3.54
C GLN A 396 -8.52 21.11 -3.21
N GLN A 397 -8.46 19.85 -3.65
CA GLN A 397 -9.45 18.82 -3.32
C GLN A 397 -9.48 18.48 -1.82
N GLU A 398 -8.33 18.31 -1.18
CA GLU A 398 -8.25 18.05 0.27
C GLU A 398 -8.72 19.26 1.12
N ILE A 399 -8.46 20.50 0.66
CA ILE A 399 -9.03 21.73 1.24
C ILE A 399 -10.56 21.68 1.21
N GLN A 400 -11.17 21.41 0.05
CA GLN A 400 -12.63 21.28 -0.09
C GLN A 400 -13.20 20.12 0.73
N ARG A 401 -12.46 19.00 0.86
CA ARG A 401 -12.85 17.85 1.69
C ARG A 401 -12.94 18.25 3.17
N TYR A 402 -11.95 18.99 3.69
CA TYR A 402 -11.94 19.49 5.06
C TYR A 402 -13.06 20.51 5.32
N GLU A 403 -13.29 21.46 4.41
CA GLU A 403 -14.37 22.44 4.51
C GLU A 403 -15.76 21.78 4.55
N LYS A 404 -15.99 20.77 3.69
CA LYS A 404 -17.23 19.97 3.69
C LYS A 404 -17.43 19.21 4.99
N ALA A 405 -16.35 18.69 5.59
CA ALA A 405 -16.40 17.99 6.88
C ALA A 405 -16.72 18.94 8.04
N GLU A 406 -16.03 20.08 8.17
CA GLU A 406 -16.31 21.09 9.21
C GLU A 406 -17.73 21.68 9.07
N LYS A 407 -18.21 21.90 7.84
CA LYS A 407 -19.61 22.32 7.61
C LYS A 407 -20.60 21.26 8.12
N ALA A 408 -20.41 19.98 7.76
CA ALA A 408 -21.29 18.90 8.20
C ALA A 408 -21.24 18.69 9.74
N LYS A 409 -20.08 18.93 10.36
CA LYS A 409 -19.92 18.99 11.82
C LYS A 409 -20.74 20.12 12.43
N ALA A 410 -20.62 21.35 11.92
CA ALA A 410 -21.34 22.51 12.40
C ALA A 410 -22.87 22.37 12.26
N GLU A 411 -23.35 21.81 11.14
CA GLU A 411 -24.78 21.51 10.92
C GLU A 411 -25.32 20.47 11.93
N ALA A 412 -24.54 19.44 12.25
CA ALA A 412 -24.92 18.44 13.24
C ALA A 412 -24.91 18.98 14.69
N ILE A 413 -23.94 19.86 15.02
CA ILE A 413 -23.94 20.59 16.30
C ILE A 413 -25.20 21.46 16.40
N ALA A 414 -25.51 22.27 15.39
CA ALA A 414 -26.69 23.15 15.40
C ALA A 414 -28.01 22.36 15.53
N ALA A 415 -28.11 21.18 14.92
CA ALA A 415 -29.26 20.29 15.09
C ALA A 415 -29.39 19.76 16.54
N ALA A 416 -28.27 19.40 17.18
CA ALA A 416 -28.25 18.99 18.59
C ALA A 416 -28.60 20.18 19.53
N GLU A 417 -27.96 21.34 19.37
CA GLU A 417 -28.22 22.56 20.15
C GLU A 417 -29.70 22.97 20.08
N SER A 418 -30.30 22.94 18.88
CA SER A 418 -31.73 23.26 18.67
C SER A 418 -32.67 22.35 19.49
N LYS A 419 -32.40 21.03 19.53
CA LYS A 419 -33.18 20.09 20.32
C LYS A 419 -32.86 20.13 21.82
N LEU A 420 -31.62 20.46 22.21
CA LEU A 420 -31.24 20.72 23.60
C LEU A 420 -32.02 21.90 24.20
N VAL A 421 -32.23 22.97 23.42
CA VAL A 421 -33.05 24.11 23.84
C VAL A 421 -34.53 23.72 24.06
N ALA A 422 -35.02 22.71 23.36
CA ALA A 422 -36.39 22.21 23.46
C ALA A 422 -36.65 21.21 24.62
N LEU A 423 -35.63 20.78 25.35
CA LEU A 423 -35.78 19.88 26.51
C LEU A 423 -36.62 20.54 27.61
N LYS A 424 -37.78 19.94 27.95
CA LYS A 424 -38.79 20.55 28.84
C LYS A 424 -38.58 20.26 30.34
N TYR A 425 -37.87 19.19 30.68
CA TYR A 425 -37.84 18.59 32.01
C TYR A 425 -36.45 18.67 32.65
N THR A 426 -35.79 19.81 32.47
CA THR A 426 -34.40 20.05 32.90
C THR A 426 -34.31 20.66 34.31
N GLY A 427 -35.46 20.89 34.95
CA GLY A 427 -35.55 21.47 36.30
C GLY A 427 -35.91 20.42 37.34
N THR A 428 -35.35 20.55 38.55
CA THR A 428 -35.56 19.61 39.65
C THR A 428 -37.04 19.46 40.03
N ARG A 429 -37.56 18.23 39.99
CA ARG A 429 -38.98 17.84 40.18
C ARG A 429 -39.94 18.36 39.10
N SER A 430 -39.45 18.51 37.87
CA SER A 430 -40.27 18.79 36.69
C SER A 430 -41.01 17.53 36.16
N ILE A 431 -40.44 16.32 36.33
CA ILE A 431 -41.13 15.06 36.05
C ILE A 431 -41.97 14.67 37.27
N LYS A 432 -43.29 14.81 37.14
CA LYS A 432 -44.29 14.60 38.21
C LYS A 432 -45.28 13.47 37.92
N THR A 433 -45.28 12.94 36.70
CA THR A 433 -46.24 11.94 36.22
C THR A 433 -45.54 10.95 35.30
N LYS A 434 -46.16 9.78 35.10
CA LYS A 434 -45.66 8.75 34.18
C LYS A 434 -45.60 9.23 32.72
N ASP A 435 -46.47 10.16 32.33
CA ASP A 435 -46.49 10.70 30.97
C ASP A 435 -45.47 11.82 30.77
N ASN A 436 -45.19 12.65 31.79
CA ASN A 436 -44.01 13.53 31.78
C ASN A 436 -42.72 12.70 31.63
N TRP A 437 -42.63 11.55 32.31
CA TRP A 437 -41.48 10.64 32.20
C TRP A 437 -41.34 10.05 30.80
N LYS A 438 -42.43 9.56 30.18
CA LYS A 438 -42.41 9.11 28.78
C LYS A 438 -41.91 10.21 27.85
N GLU A 439 -42.48 11.42 27.95
CA GLU A 439 -42.10 12.53 27.07
C GLU A 439 -40.63 12.93 27.27
N ALA A 440 -40.17 13.01 28.53
CA ALA A 440 -38.78 13.31 28.85
C ALA A 440 -37.80 12.27 28.28
N THR A 441 -38.14 10.98 28.39
CA THR A 441 -37.32 9.87 27.87
C THR A 441 -37.27 9.86 26.35
N THR A 442 -38.39 10.15 25.66
CA THR A 442 -38.39 10.32 24.19
C THR A 442 -37.53 11.51 23.76
N GLN A 443 -37.67 12.67 24.41
CA GLN A 443 -36.85 13.85 24.15
C GLN A 443 -35.35 13.57 24.33
N ILE A 444 -34.96 12.89 25.41
CA ILE A 444 -33.57 12.47 25.66
C ILE A 444 -33.08 11.50 24.57
N THR A 445 -33.92 10.55 24.14
CA THR A 445 -33.55 9.59 23.09
C THR A 445 -33.29 10.27 21.74
N GLU A 446 -34.12 11.26 21.36
CA GLU A 446 -33.88 12.08 20.16
C GLU A 446 -32.59 12.90 20.26
N VAL A 447 -32.37 13.58 21.39
CA VAL A 447 -31.18 14.43 21.60
C VAL A 447 -29.90 13.60 21.63
N GLN A 448 -29.89 12.46 22.31
CA GLN A 448 -28.74 11.55 22.37
C GLN A 448 -28.30 11.14 20.96
N LYS A 449 -29.24 10.77 20.08
CA LYS A 449 -28.96 10.41 18.68
C LYS A 449 -28.28 11.55 17.90
N LEU A 450 -28.72 12.79 18.10
CA LEU A 450 -28.15 13.96 17.43
C LEU A 450 -26.76 14.33 17.99
N ILE A 451 -26.59 14.25 19.31
CA ILE A 451 -25.29 14.41 19.98
C ILE A 451 -24.28 13.37 19.46
N ASP A 452 -24.69 12.11 19.30
CA ASP A 452 -23.79 11.06 18.81
C ASP A 452 -23.50 11.16 17.31
N GLU A 453 -24.43 11.68 16.50
CA GLU A 453 -24.12 12.00 15.10
C GLU A 453 -23.18 13.21 14.98
N ALA A 454 -23.31 14.23 15.84
CA ALA A 454 -22.33 15.32 15.93
C ALA A 454 -20.94 14.80 16.35
N LYS A 455 -20.86 13.92 17.36
CA LYS A 455 -19.61 13.26 17.76
C LYS A 455 -19.00 12.42 16.64
N LYS A 456 -19.83 11.66 15.90
CA LYS A 456 -19.39 10.88 14.72
C LYS A 456 -18.82 11.76 13.61
N LYS A 457 -19.25 13.02 13.53
CA LYS A 457 -18.71 14.06 12.63
C LYS A 457 -17.58 14.90 13.28
N GLY A 458 -17.00 14.44 14.39
CA GLY A 458 -15.83 15.05 15.03
C GLY A 458 -16.12 16.18 16.01
N ALA A 459 -17.36 16.33 16.50
CA ALA A 459 -17.65 17.21 17.62
C ALA A 459 -17.21 16.59 18.97
N VAL A 460 -16.58 17.39 19.83
CA VAL A 460 -16.38 17.04 21.24
C VAL A 460 -17.51 17.65 22.09
N GLY A 461 -17.68 17.17 23.33
CA GLY A 461 -18.79 17.64 24.20
C GLY A 461 -18.78 19.15 24.45
N THR A 462 -17.62 19.79 24.43
CA THR A 462 -17.46 21.26 24.56
C THR A 462 -17.88 22.04 23.31
N ASP A 463 -18.06 21.38 22.16
CA ASP A 463 -18.51 22.02 20.92
C ASP A 463 -20.03 22.24 20.89
N ILE A 464 -20.79 21.58 21.78
CA ILE A 464 -22.26 21.55 21.81
C ILE A 464 -22.76 22.33 23.04
N LYS A 465 -23.36 23.51 22.84
CA LYS A 465 -23.91 24.32 23.94
C LYS A 465 -25.22 23.74 24.47
N GLY A 466 -25.48 23.92 25.76
CA GLY A 466 -26.70 23.46 26.40
C GLY A 466 -26.69 21.97 26.76
N ILE A 467 -25.56 21.27 26.64
CA ILE A 467 -25.44 19.84 26.97
C ILE A 467 -25.69 19.55 28.47
N ASP A 468 -25.47 20.54 29.33
CA ASP A 468 -25.88 20.56 30.74
C ASP A 468 -27.39 20.32 30.94
N ARG A 469 -28.23 20.79 30.00
CA ARG A 469 -29.68 20.55 30.03
C ARG A 469 -30.05 19.11 29.75
N PHE A 470 -29.25 18.40 28.97
CA PHE A 470 -29.42 16.97 28.71
C PHE A 470 -29.09 16.15 29.95
N GLU A 471 -27.95 16.45 30.59
CA GLU A 471 -27.53 15.81 31.85
C GLU A 471 -28.59 16.05 32.95
N ALA A 472 -29.05 17.29 33.14
CA ALA A 472 -30.08 17.62 34.12
C ALA A 472 -31.43 16.89 33.88
N GLN A 473 -31.85 16.70 32.63
CA GLN A 473 -33.06 15.94 32.32
C GLN A 473 -32.85 14.41 32.45
N GLN A 474 -31.63 13.89 32.27
CA GLN A 474 -31.31 12.49 32.63
C GLN A 474 -31.36 12.24 34.14
N GLU A 475 -30.78 13.14 34.96
CA GLU A 475 -30.88 13.05 36.42
C GLU A 475 -32.34 13.10 36.91
N GLU A 476 -33.15 13.97 36.30
CA GLU A 476 -34.58 14.12 36.60
C GLU A 476 -35.38 12.84 36.27
N ILE A 477 -35.06 12.16 35.16
CA ILE A 477 -35.62 10.85 34.79
C ILE A 477 -35.24 9.79 35.82
N GLN A 478 -33.95 9.62 36.12
CA GLN A 478 -33.47 8.62 37.09
C GLN A 478 -34.09 8.84 38.48
N ARG A 479 -34.28 10.10 38.89
CA ARG A 479 -34.91 10.44 40.18
C ARG A 479 -36.42 10.19 40.17
N TYR A 480 -37.11 10.23 39.03
CA TYR A 480 -38.51 9.78 38.94
C TYR A 480 -38.60 8.25 39.03
N GLU A 481 -37.78 7.51 38.27
CA GLU A 481 -37.73 6.04 38.29
C GLU A 481 -37.39 5.48 39.68
N THR A 482 -36.40 6.08 40.35
CA THR A 482 -36.02 5.72 41.73
C THR A 482 -37.16 5.97 42.71
N ALA A 483 -37.96 7.02 42.51
CA ALA A 483 -39.09 7.34 43.38
C ALA A 483 -40.27 6.37 43.19
N GLU A 484 -40.66 6.06 41.94
CA GLU A 484 -41.71 5.06 41.66
C GLU A 484 -41.29 3.66 42.10
N LYS A 485 -40.02 3.28 41.91
CA LYS A 485 -39.52 2.00 42.45
C LYS A 485 -39.63 1.96 43.99
N ALA A 486 -39.17 3.00 44.68
CA ALA A 486 -39.28 3.08 46.14
C ALA A 486 -40.74 3.12 46.65
N LYS A 487 -41.69 3.57 45.82
CA LYS A 487 -43.13 3.46 46.08
C LYS A 487 -43.63 2.03 45.89
N ALA A 488 -43.28 1.37 44.79
CA ALA A 488 -43.64 -0.03 44.52
C ALA A 488 -43.09 -0.98 45.59
N ASP A 489 -41.80 -0.88 45.91
CA ASP A 489 -41.15 -1.68 46.96
C ASP A 489 -41.85 -1.51 48.33
N ALA A 490 -42.31 -0.29 48.66
CA ALA A 490 -43.06 -0.01 49.89
C ALA A 490 -44.50 -0.56 49.86
N ILE A 491 -45.18 -0.48 48.72
CA ILE A 491 -46.52 -1.07 48.51
C ILE A 491 -46.46 -2.59 48.68
N ASP A 492 -45.49 -3.27 48.09
CA ASP A 492 -45.41 -4.72 48.16
C ASP A 492 -44.92 -5.21 49.53
N ALA A 493 -44.06 -4.45 50.22
CA ALA A 493 -43.77 -4.66 51.65
C ALA A 493 -45.05 -4.53 52.52
N ALA A 494 -45.88 -3.51 52.27
CA ALA A 494 -47.14 -3.34 52.99
C ALA A 494 -48.15 -4.46 52.68
N LYS A 495 -48.32 -4.86 51.41
CA LYS A 495 -49.15 -6.01 51.02
C LYS A 495 -48.68 -7.30 51.68
N SER A 496 -47.36 -7.54 51.73
CA SER A 496 -46.78 -8.72 52.39
C SER A 496 -47.13 -8.76 53.88
N LYS A 497 -46.99 -7.63 54.60
CA LYS A 497 -47.36 -7.54 56.02
C LYS A 497 -48.87 -7.63 56.26
N LEU A 498 -49.70 -7.06 55.38
CA LEU A 498 -51.17 -7.19 55.45
C LEU A 498 -51.66 -8.62 55.14
N ALA A 499 -50.99 -9.34 54.23
CA ALA A 499 -51.29 -10.74 53.94
C ALA A 499 -50.91 -11.66 55.12
N ALA A 500 -49.83 -11.33 55.82
CA ALA A 500 -49.33 -12.01 57.02
C ALA A 500 -50.06 -11.61 58.34
N LEU A 501 -51.22 -10.94 58.24
CA LEU A 501 -52.16 -10.82 59.35
C LEU A 501 -52.95 -12.13 59.47
N GLU A 502 -52.76 -12.86 60.57
CA GLU A 502 -53.35 -14.18 60.79
C GLU A 502 -54.53 -14.16 61.78
N PHE A 503 -54.58 -13.15 62.64
CA PHE A 503 -55.51 -13.04 63.76
C PHE A 503 -56.67 -12.05 63.51
N PHE A 504 -57.05 -11.87 62.25
CA PHE A 504 -58.15 -11.01 61.81
C PHE A 504 -59.54 -11.66 61.87
N LYS A 505 -59.61 -12.95 62.22
CA LYS A 505 -60.87 -13.70 62.37
C LYS A 505 -61.35 -13.67 63.82
N LEU A 506 -62.65 -13.61 64.03
CA LEU A 506 -63.27 -13.68 65.36
C LEU A 506 -62.85 -14.97 66.10
N ASN A 507 -62.47 -14.85 67.37
CA ASN A 507 -61.97 -15.94 68.22
C ASN A 507 -60.64 -16.59 67.76
N SER A 508 -59.84 -15.90 66.94
CA SER A 508 -58.50 -16.36 66.53
C SER A 508 -57.40 -16.09 67.57
N ILE A 509 -57.57 -15.07 68.43
CA ILE A 509 -56.67 -14.84 69.57
C ILE A 509 -57.13 -15.72 70.75
N LYS A 510 -56.24 -16.64 71.14
CA LYS A 510 -56.54 -17.76 72.04
C LYS A 510 -55.60 -17.91 73.24
N ASN A 511 -54.49 -17.17 73.29
CA ASN A 511 -53.51 -17.16 74.38
C ASN A 511 -52.65 -15.87 74.31
N GLN A 512 -51.86 -15.57 75.35
CA GLN A 512 -51.10 -14.31 75.42
C GLN A 512 -50.12 -14.17 74.26
N ARG A 513 -49.49 -15.26 73.84
CA ARG A 513 -48.61 -15.25 72.68
C ARG A 513 -49.37 -14.95 71.38
N ASN A 514 -50.58 -15.48 71.17
CA ASN A 514 -51.42 -15.05 70.05
C ASN A 514 -51.79 -13.55 70.17
N LEU A 515 -51.91 -12.98 71.37
CA LEU A 515 -52.16 -11.55 71.56
C LEU A 515 -50.90 -10.73 71.22
N ASP A 516 -49.73 -11.14 71.72
CA ASP A 516 -48.44 -10.50 71.46
C ASP A 516 -48.06 -10.58 69.98
N ASP A 517 -48.21 -11.76 69.37
CA ASP A 517 -48.00 -12.00 67.94
C ASP A 517 -49.03 -11.21 67.11
N ALA A 518 -50.32 -11.15 67.52
CA ALA A 518 -51.32 -10.34 66.82
C ALA A 518 -51.07 -8.83 66.93
N GLN A 519 -50.62 -8.33 68.09
CA GLN A 519 -50.25 -6.93 68.31
C GLN A 519 -48.97 -6.59 67.52
N SER A 520 -48.00 -7.50 67.46
CA SER A 520 -46.75 -7.37 66.69
C SER A 520 -47.02 -7.35 65.18
N GLN A 521 -47.82 -8.30 64.67
CA GLN A 521 -48.30 -8.33 63.29
C GLN A 521 -49.09 -7.06 62.94
N TYR A 522 -50.06 -6.66 63.78
CA TYR A 522 -50.87 -5.45 63.59
C TYR A 522 -50.00 -4.20 63.54
N LYS A 523 -49.06 -4.05 64.48
CA LYS A 523 -48.10 -2.93 64.51
C LYS A 523 -47.23 -2.91 63.25
N GLY A 524 -46.57 -4.02 62.91
CA GLY A 524 -45.67 -4.09 61.76
C GLY A 524 -46.39 -3.90 60.41
N ALA A 525 -47.63 -4.37 60.29
CA ALA A 525 -48.47 -4.11 59.13
C ALA A 525 -48.91 -2.64 59.06
N LYS A 526 -49.33 -2.04 60.18
CA LYS A 526 -49.68 -0.61 60.26
C LYS A 526 -48.49 0.30 59.93
N GLU A 527 -47.30 0.02 60.47
CA GLU A 527 -46.08 0.76 60.18
C GLU A 527 -45.68 0.67 58.70
N ALA A 528 -45.78 -0.53 58.09
CA ALA A 528 -45.53 -0.70 56.65
C ALA A 528 -46.57 0.04 55.77
N VAL A 529 -47.84 0.02 56.17
CA VAL A 529 -48.93 0.74 55.49
C VAL A 529 -48.75 2.25 55.55
N GLU A 530 -48.40 2.83 56.70
CA GLU A 530 -48.12 4.27 56.81
C GLU A 530 -46.82 4.65 56.06
N ALA A 531 -45.82 3.77 56.03
CA ALA A 531 -44.63 3.98 55.20
C ALA A 531 -44.96 4.00 53.69
N ALA A 532 -45.86 3.13 53.21
CA ALA A 532 -46.33 3.14 51.83
C ALA A 532 -47.13 4.42 51.51
N LYS A 533 -48.05 4.84 52.39
CA LYS A 533 -48.78 6.12 52.27
C LYS A 533 -47.83 7.32 52.20
N ALA A 534 -46.79 7.34 53.06
CA ALA A 534 -45.74 8.37 53.04
C ALA A 534 -44.86 8.36 51.77
N LYS A 535 -44.95 7.32 50.94
CA LYS A 535 -44.36 7.23 49.58
C LYS A 535 -45.38 7.49 48.46
N GLY A 536 -46.59 7.93 48.79
CA GLY A 536 -47.63 8.27 47.80
C GLY A 536 -48.43 7.06 47.30
N ALA A 537 -48.52 5.98 48.07
CA ALA A 537 -49.47 4.90 47.83
C ALA A 537 -50.89 5.28 48.30
N LEU A 538 -51.90 4.90 47.52
CA LEU A 538 -53.31 5.00 47.89
C LEU A 538 -53.77 3.73 48.63
N VAL A 539 -54.87 3.82 49.39
CA VAL A 539 -55.44 2.64 50.08
C VAL A 539 -55.87 1.55 49.09
N LEU A 540 -56.29 1.93 47.87
CA LEU A 540 -56.58 1.01 46.77
C LEU A 540 -55.35 0.19 46.34
N ASP A 541 -54.14 0.78 46.36
CA ASP A 541 -52.90 0.09 45.96
C ASP A 541 -52.54 -1.09 46.88
N LEU A 542 -53.09 -1.10 48.11
CA LEU A 542 -52.87 -2.11 49.13
C LEU A 542 -53.86 -3.30 49.04
N GLY A 543 -54.97 -3.12 48.30
CA GLY A 543 -55.99 -4.15 48.07
C GLY A 543 -56.81 -4.57 49.29
N LEU A 544 -57.67 -5.58 49.10
CA LEU A 544 -58.65 -6.04 50.10
C LEU A 544 -58.05 -6.50 51.44
N ASN A 545 -56.76 -6.87 51.47
CA ASN A 545 -56.08 -7.26 52.71
C ASN A 545 -55.94 -6.11 53.71
N TYR A 546 -56.09 -4.85 53.29
CA TYR A 546 -56.16 -3.69 54.21
C TYR A 546 -57.23 -3.88 55.29
N LEU A 547 -58.40 -4.44 54.93
CA LEU A 547 -59.53 -4.68 55.85
C LEU A 547 -59.20 -5.68 56.98
N ARG A 548 -58.17 -6.52 56.82
CA ARG A 548 -57.72 -7.44 57.87
C ARG A 548 -57.11 -6.70 59.06
N LEU A 549 -56.52 -5.53 58.83
CA LEU A 549 -55.84 -4.75 59.86
C LEU A 549 -56.84 -4.31 60.95
N ASP A 550 -57.94 -3.69 60.54
CA ASP A 550 -58.98 -3.22 61.48
C ASP A 550 -59.71 -4.39 62.17
N ALA A 551 -59.96 -5.49 61.45
CA ALA A 551 -60.56 -6.69 62.03
C ALA A 551 -59.68 -7.35 63.11
N GLN A 552 -58.36 -7.43 62.90
CA GLN A 552 -57.40 -7.90 63.92
C GLN A 552 -57.34 -6.94 65.12
N GLY A 553 -57.47 -5.63 64.90
CA GLY A 553 -57.56 -4.62 65.96
C GLY A 553 -58.80 -4.74 66.86
N LEU A 554 -59.92 -5.26 66.34
CA LEU A 554 -61.13 -5.54 67.13
C LEU A 554 -61.01 -6.85 67.93
N GLU A 555 -60.46 -7.90 67.30
CA GLU A 555 -60.25 -9.21 67.93
C GLU A 555 -59.28 -9.15 69.13
N ILE A 556 -58.27 -8.27 69.07
CA ILE A 556 -57.37 -7.92 70.20
C ILE A 556 -58.17 -7.49 71.44
N LYS A 557 -59.09 -6.53 71.30
CA LYS A 557 -59.90 -5.99 72.41
C LYS A 557 -60.88 -7.00 73.00
N ARG A 558 -61.44 -7.89 72.17
CA ARG A 558 -62.32 -8.99 72.62
C ARG A 558 -61.57 -9.88 73.62
N TYR A 559 -60.37 -10.29 73.25
CA TYR A 559 -59.58 -11.24 74.04
C TYR A 559 -59.12 -10.65 75.39
N GLU A 560 -58.70 -9.38 75.42
CA GLU A 560 -58.31 -8.66 76.65
C GLU A 560 -59.44 -8.59 77.69
N THR A 561 -60.71 -8.61 77.28
CA THR A 561 -61.85 -8.69 78.21
C THR A 561 -61.93 -10.06 78.89
N VAL A 562 -61.73 -11.14 78.13
CA VAL A 562 -61.88 -12.54 78.58
C VAL A 562 -60.73 -12.97 79.53
N LYS A 563 -59.59 -12.29 79.47
CA LYS A 563 -58.45 -12.35 80.41
C LYS A 563 -58.85 -12.22 81.87
N SER A 564 -59.63 -11.17 82.18
CA SER A 564 -59.98 -10.78 83.55
C SER A 564 -60.72 -11.89 84.34
N ILE A 565 -61.61 -12.62 83.68
CA ILE A 565 -62.50 -13.62 84.29
C ILE A 565 -61.72 -14.86 84.74
N ALA A 566 -60.70 -15.27 83.99
CA ALA A 566 -59.96 -16.50 84.31
C ALA A 566 -58.97 -16.35 85.47
N ILE A 567 -58.45 -15.13 85.71
CA ILE A 567 -57.56 -14.80 86.84
C ILE A 567 -58.22 -15.12 88.19
N GLN A 568 -59.56 -14.97 88.29
CA GLN A 568 -60.33 -15.39 89.47
C GLN A 568 -60.25 -16.91 89.70
N SER A 569 -60.49 -17.72 88.66
CA SER A 569 -60.51 -19.19 88.78
C SER A 569 -59.16 -19.79 89.16
N ALA A 570 -58.05 -19.23 88.65
CA ALA A 570 -56.69 -19.66 88.95
C ALA A 570 -56.33 -19.57 90.44
N LYS A 571 -56.74 -18.49 91.12
CA LYS A 571 -56.45 -18.22 92.54
C LYS A 571 -57.01 -19.30 93.48
N THR A 572 -58.14 -19.89 93.12
CA THR A 572 -58.79 -20.95 93.90
C THR A 572 -58.01 -22.27 93.84
N ALA A 573 -57.50 -22.65 92.66
CA ALA A 573 -56.82 -23.93 92.46
C ALA A 573 -55.39 -23.95 93.02
N LEU A 574 -54.68 -22.81 93.00
CA LEU A 574 -53.34 -22.64 93.59
C LEU A 574 -53.26 -22.99 95.09
N LYS A 575 -54.39 -23.06 95.79
CA LYS A 575 -54.48 -23.30 97.23
C LYS A 575 -54.38 -24.79 97.63
N GLN A 576 -54.21 -25.73 96.67
CA GLN A 576 -54.23 -27.19 96.92
C GLN A 576 -52.93 -27.94 96.55
N LEU A 577 -51.80 -27.23 96.44
CA LEU A 577 -50.48 -27.83 96.15
C LEU A 577 -49.78 -28.32 97.43
N GLY A 578 -49.06 -29.46 97.35
CA GLY A 578 -48.55 -30.17 98.52
C GLY A 578 -47.23 -30.94 98.37
N PHE A 579 -46.51 -30.80 97.24
CA PHE A 579 -45.18 -31.40 97.00
C PHE A 579 -44.15 -30.34 96.59
N SER A 580 -44.14 -29.19 97.28
CA SER A 580 -43.27 -28.04 96.98
C SER A 580 -41.84 -28.15 97.55
N GLU A 581 -41.52 -29.20 98.31
CA GLU A 581 -40.20 -29.39 98.93
C GLU A 581 -39.21 -30.16 98.04
N GLN A 582 -37.94 -29.77 98.12
CA GLN A 582 -36.84 -30.32 97.33
C GLN A 582 -36.54 -31.78 97.68
N ASN A 583 -36.31 -32.62 96.67
CA ASN A 583 -36.14 -34.08 96.75
C ASN A 583 -37.39 -34.86 97.25
N SER A 584 -38.59 -34.27 97.19
CA SER A 584 -39.84 -34.98 97.54
C SER A 584 -40.32 -35.99 96.48
N ILE A 585 -39.87 -35.86 95.21
CA ILE A 585 -40.20 -36.80 94.13
C ILE A 585 -39.06 -37.83 93.95
N LYS A 586 -39.36 -39.08 94.33
CA LYS A 586 -38.37 -40.15 94.48
C LYS A 586 -38.58 -41.34 93.52
N ASN A 587 -39.71 -41.39 92.82
CA ASN A 587 -40.07 -42.40 91.84
C ASN A 587 -41.26 -41.92 90.98
N ASP A 588 -41.64 -42.72 89.98
CA ASP A 588 -42.70 -42.37 89.03
C ASP A 588 -44.12 -42.35 89.64
N ILE A 589 -44.31 -42.95 90.83
CA ILE A 589 -45.58 -42.89 91.58
C ILE A 589 -45.71 -41.54 92.28
N HIS A 590 -44.64 -41.06 92.94
CA HIS A 590 -44.57 -39.69 93.45
C HIS A 590 -44.75 -38.68 92.30
N LEU A 591 -44.10 -38.93 91.16
CA LEU A 591 -44.24 -38.09 89.96
C LEU A 591 -45.69 -38.04 89.47
N LYS A 592 -46.43 -39.16 89.47
CA LYS A 592 -47.86 -39.19 89.09
C LYS A 592 -48.74 -38.39 90.06
N ILE A 593 -48.56 -38.51 91.37
CA ILE A 593 -49.37 -37.80 92.37
C ILE A 593 -49.05 -36.29 92.34
N ALA A 594 -47.77 -35.94 92.34
CA ALA A 594 -47.32 -34.55 92.23
C ALA A 594 -47.79 -33.91 90.91
N LYS A 595 -47.74 -34.65 89.78
CA LYS A 595 -48.31 -34.23 88.50
C LYS A 595 -49.82 -34.06 88.54
N SER A 596 -50.58 -34.88 89.27
CA SER A 596 -52.04 -34.73 89.33
C SER A 596 -52.43 -33.42 90.02
N GLN A 597 -51.86 -33.13 91.19
CA GLN A 597 -52.08 -31.86 91.90
C GLN A 597 -51.55 -30.66 91.11
N TYR A 598 -50.33 -30.79 90.56
CA TYR A 598 -49.73 -29.77 89.71
C TYR A 598 -50.61 -29.49 88.51
N TYR A 599 -51.06 -30.51 87.76
CA TYR A 599 -51.91 -30.37 86.57
C TYR A 599 -53.26 -29.70 86.87
N VAL A 600 -53.87 -29.91 88.04
CA VAL A 600 -55.12 -29.21 88.40
C VAL A 600 -54.87 -27.72 88.67
N ALA A 601 -53.86 -27.37 89.46
CA ALA A 601 -53.50 -25.98 89.72
C ALA A 601 -52.97 -25.29 88.45
N GLN A 602 -52.08 -25.96 87.73
CA GLN A 602 -51.54 -25.57 86.43
C GLN A 602 -52.65 -25.37 85.41
N LYS A 603 -53.65 -26.26 85.25
CA LYS A 603 -54.71 -26.04 84.25
C LYS A 603 -55.59 -24.85 84.55
N ALA A 604 -55.82 -24.53 85.83
CA ALA A 604 -56.53 -23.31 86.21
C ALA A 604 -55.69 -22.04 85.99
N VAL A 605 -54.38 -22.11 86.26
CA VAL A 605 -53.40 -21.03 86.01
C VAL A 605 -53.17 -20.83 84.52
N GLU A 606 -52.88 -21.87 83.75
CA GLU A 606 -52.83 -21.89 82.28
C GLU A 606 -54.13 -21.40 81.65
N ALA A 607 -55.31 -21.72 82.20
CA ALA A 607 -56.57 -21.15 81.70
C ALA A 607 -56.65 -19.62 81.87
N ALA A 608 -55.84 -19.03 82.76
CA ALA A 608 -55.67 -17.59 82.94
C ALA A 608 -54.46 -17.02 82.18
N GLU A 609 -53.32 -17.71 82.12
CA GLU A 609 -52.09 -17.32 81.40
C GLU A 609 -52.25 -17.47 79.88
N ALA A 610 -52.88 -18.56 79.42
CA ALA A 610 -53.45 -18.68 78.08
C ALA A 610 -54.75 -17.86 77.90
N LYS A 611 -55.05 -16.94 78.84
CA LYS A 611 -55.89 -15.76 78.60
C LYS A 611 -55.17 -14.44 78.88
N GLY A 612 -53.90 -14.47 79.30
CA GLY A 612 -53.01 -13.31 79.42
C GLY A 612 -52.44 -12.98 80.80
N ALA A 613 -52.86 -13.65 81.86
CA ALA A 613 -52.42 -13.39 83.22
C ALA A 613 -50.90 -13.53 83.41
N VAL A 614 -50.35 -12.81 84.38
CA VAL A 614 -48.93 -12.91 84.81
C VAL A 614 -48.83 -13.28 86.29
N ALA A 615 -47.67 -13.79 86.71
CA ALA A 615 -47.42 -14.30 88.07
C ALA A 615 -47.91 -13.39 89.23
N SER A 616 -47.74 -12.07 89.09
CA SER A 616 -48.20 -11.07 90.07
C SER A 616 -49.72 -11.04 90.26
N ASP A 617 -50.48 -11.37 89.21
CA ASP A 617 -51.94 -11.29 89.21
C ASP A 617 -52.55 -12.32 90.18
N PHE A 618 -51.84 -13.43 90.44
CA PHE A 618 -52.30 -14.56 91.25
C PHE A 618 -52.00 -14.43 92.75
N GLY A 619 -51.05 -13.58 93.14
CA GLY A 619 -50.68 -13.36 94.55
C GLY A 619 -49.74 -14.43 95.14
N THR A 620 -49.56 -14.39 96.47
CA THR A 620 -48.48 -15.08 97.20
C THR A 620 -48.49 -16.61 97.13
N ASN A 621 -49.60 -17.25 96.72
CA ASN A 621 -49.68 -18.71 96.59
C ASN A 621 -49.04 -19.23 95.29
N TYR A 622 -48.72 -18.36 94.32
CA TYR A 622 -48.16 -18.75 93.02
C TYR A 622 -46.76 -19.39 93.13
N SER A 623 -45.95 -18.99 94.11
CA SER A 623 -44.62 -19.58 94.37
C SER A 623 -44.67 -21.07 94.69
N ASN A 624 -45.76 -21.57 95.27
CA ASN A 624 -45.93 -23.00 95.55
C ASN A 624 -46.07 -23.83 94.27
N LEU A 625 -46.62 -23.26 93.20
CA LEU A 625 -46.69 -23.88 91.87
C LEU A 625 -45.30 -24.02 91.27
N GLU A 626 -44.49 -22.96 91.35
CA GLU A 626 -43.11 -22.98 90.86
C GLU A 626 -42.21 -23.92 91.69
N ALA A 627 -42.41 -24.00 93.01
CA ALA A 627 -41.66 -24.89 93.89
C ALA A 627 -41.98 -26.38 93.61
N GLN A 628 -43.26 -26.75 93.52
CA GLN A 628 -43.66 -28.11 93.15
C GLN A 628 -43.24 -28.44 91.70
N GLN A 629 -43.29 -27.46 90.79
CA GLN A 629 -42.77 -27.64 89.43
C GLN A 629 -41.25 -27.75 89.37
N LYS A 630 -40.49 -27.09 90.26
CA LYS A 630 -39.02 -27.24 90.34
C LYS A 630 -38.62 -28.65 90.75
N GLU A 631 -39.37 -29.28 91.64
CA GLU A 631 -39.10 -30.67 92.04
C GLU A 631 -39.57 -31.69 91.00
N ILE A 632 -40.71 -31.47 90.34
CA ILE A 632 -41.10 -32.22 89.12
C ILE A 632 -40.01 -32.05 88.04
N SER A 633 -39.54 -30.82 87.83
CA SER A 633 -38.50 -30.51 86.86
C SER A 633 -37.13 -31.05 87.24
N ARG A 634 -36.76 -31.18 88.52
CA ARG A 634 -35.50 -31.84 88.90
C ARG A 634 -35.45 -33.30 88.39
N TYR A 635 -36.58 -33.99 88.44
CA TYR A 635 -36.74 -35.36 87.95
C TYR A 635 -36.93 -35.40 86.42
N GLU A 636 -37.67 -34.45 85.84
CA GLU A 636 -37.91 -34.39 84.39
C GLU A 636 -36.77 -33.78 83.56
N GLU A 637 -35.98 -32.83 84.08
CA GLU A 637 -34.91 -32.14 83.33
C GLU A 637 -33.79 -33.10 82.91
N ALA A 638 -33.50 -34.13 83.72
CA ALA A 638 -32.58 -35.20 83.32
C ALA A 638 -33.06 -35.96 82.07
N ALA A 639 -34.37 -36.14 81.91
CA ALA A 639 -34.98 -36.76 80.72
C ALA A 639 -35.19 -35.75 79.58
N LYS A 640 -35.62 -34.52 79.90
CA LYS A 640 -35.86 -33.42 78.94
C LYS A 640 -34.56 -32.91 78.33
N ALA A 641 -33.42 -32.92 79.03
CA ALA A 641 -32.14 -32.51 78.45
C ALA A 641 -31.73 -33.45 77.29
N LYS A 642 -31.94 -34.76 77.45
CA LYS A 642 -31.77 -35.76 76.38
C LYS A 642 -32.79 -35.52 75.26
N LEU A 643 -34.09 -35.47 75.58
CA LEU A 643 -35.16 -35.32 74.58
C LEU A 643 -35.09 -33.99 73.81
N LYS A 644 -34.73 -32.88 74.46
CA LYS A 644 -34.58 -31.56 73.84
C LYS A 644 -33.42 -31.52 72.83
N ALA A 645 -32.33 -32.24 73.12
CA ALA A 645 -31.20 -32.35 72.21
C ALA A 645 -31.55 -33.25 71.01
N ILE A 646 -32.29 -34.35 71.21
CA ILE A 646 -32.87 -35.16 70.13
C ILE A 646 -33.78 -34.31 69.24
N ASN A 647 -34.77 -33.62 69.82
CA ASN A 647 -35.72 -32.80 69.05
C ASN A 647 -35.03 -31.69 68.24
N ALA A 648 -33.98 -31.06 68.78
CA ALA A 648 -33.20 -30.05 68.06
C ALA A 648 -32.39 -30.64 66.88
N ALA A 649 -31.95 -31.89 66.99
CA ALA A 649 -31.37 -32.63 65.88
C ALA A 649 -32.45 -32.99 64.82
N GLU A 650 -33.60 -33.53 65.25
CA GLU A 650 -34.71 -33.87 64.35
C GLU A 650 -35.25 -32.63 63.59
N GLU A 651 -35.35 -31.47 64.24
CA GLU A 651 -35.76 -30.21 63.61
C GLU A 651 -34.79 -29.78 62.50
N LYS A 652 -33.47 -29.86 62.75
CA LYS A 652 -32.46 -29.55 61.73
C LYS A 652 -32.42 -30.59 60.60
N LEU A 653 -32.66 -31.86 60.90
CA LEU A 653 -32.79 -32.94 59.91
C LEU A 653 -34.07 -32.81 59.06
N LEU A 654 -35.16 -32.27 59.62
CA LEU A 654 -36.37 -31.88 58.88
C LEU A 654 -36.12 -30.68 57.96
N GLY A 655 -35.28 -29.73 58.38
CA GLY A 655 -34.89 -28.55 57.60
C GLY A 655 -33.92 -28.80 56.42
N LEU A 656 -33.43 -30.04 56.25
CA LEU A 656 -32.64 -30.43 55.07
C LEU A 656 -33.53 -30.41 53.82
N GLY A 657 -33.28 -29.46 52.92
CA GLY A 657 -34.10 -29.26 51.71
C GLY A 657 -33.61 -30.00 50.45
N PHE A 658 -32.38 -30.52 50.48
CA PHE A 658 -31.63 -30.95 49.30
C PHE A 658 -31.13 -32.41 49.41
N PHE A 659 -31.90 -33.28 50.07
CA PHE A 659 -31.60 -34.72 50.20
C PHE A 659 -32.21 -35.59 49.08
N LYS A 660 -33.00 -35.00 48.18
CA LYS A 660 -33.54 -35.69 47.00
C LYS A 660 -32.56 -35.59 45.83
N GLU A 661 -32.48 -36.66 45.04
CA GLU A 661 -31.69 -36.65 43.81
C GLU A 661 -32.13 -35.50 42.87
N ASN A 662 -31.17 -34.81 42.26
CA ASN A 662 -31.39 -33.66 41.38
C ASN A 662 -31.98 -32.41 42.05
N SER A 663 -32.04 -32.35 43.39
CA SER A 663 -32.45 -31.12 44.10
C SER A 663 -31.40 -30.01 44.08
N ILE A 664 -30.13 -30.32 43.81
CA ILE A 664 -29.05 -29.34 43.60
C ILE A 664 -28.72 -29.27 42.11
N ASP A 665 -29.18 -28.20 41.47
CA ASP A 665 -28.94 -27.89 40.04
C ASP A 665 -27.91 -26.76 39.81
N ASN A 666 -27.56 -26.01 40.85
CA ASN A 666 -26.64 -24.87 40.76
C ASN A 666 -25.81 -24.64 42.04
N LYS A 667 -24.71 -23.89 41.88
CA LYS A 667 -23.71 -23.58 42.91
C LYS A 667 -24.27 -22.86 44.15
N THR A 668 -25.31 -22.03 44.01
CA THR A 668 -25.97 -21.34 45.13
C THR A 668 -26.80 -22.32 45.97
N LYS A 669 -27.53 -23.25 45.34
CA LYS A 669 -28.19 -24.36 46.05
C LYS A 669 -27.15 -25.26 46.73
N SER A 670 -26.04 -25.56 46.07
CA SER A 670 -24.96 -26.36 46.67
C SER A 670 -24.39 -25.73 47.94
N ALA A 671 -24.07 -24.44 47.91
CA ALA A 671 -23.60 -23.71 49.10
C ALA A 671 -24.64 -23.68 50.23
N THR A 672 -25.93 -23.53 49.88
CA THR A 672 -27.04 -23.57 50.84
C THR A 672 -27.20 -24.96 51.47
N ALA A 673 -27.12 -26.01 50.65
CA ALA A 673 -27.20 -27.41 51.08
C ALA A 673 -26.04 -27.80 52.00
N LYS A 674 -24.81 -27.35 51.69
CA LYS A 674 -23.61 -27.57 52.51
C LYS A 674 -23.78 -26.96 53.90
N LYS A 675 -24.18 -25.69 53.97
CA LYS A 675 -24.47 -25.00 55.24
C LYS A 675 -25.56 -25.73 56.06
N GLN A 676 -26.65 -26.15 55.43
CA GLN A 676 -27.72 -26.90 56.10
C GLN A 676 -27.21 -28.25 56.65
N TYR A 677 -26.38 -28.97 55.90
CA TYR A 677 -25.75 -30.22 56.33
C TYR A 677 -24.84 -29.99 57.54
N ASP A 678 -23.99 -28.97 57.51
CA ASP A 678 -23.07 -28.65 58.61
C ASP A 678 -23.83 -28.29 59.91
N GLU A 679 -24.89 -27.49 59.80
CA GLU A 679 -25.76 -27.15 60.95
C GLU A 679 -26.49 -28.37 61.52
N ALA A 680 -27.03 -29.26 60.66
CA ALA A 680 -27.75 -30.45 61.10
C ALA A 680 -26.82 -31.50 61.71
N LYS A 681 -25.63 -31.68 61.14
CA LYS A 681 -24.60 -32.57 61.69
C LYS A 681 -24.17 -32.13 63.09
N ALA A 682 -23.93 -30.83 63.31
CA ALA A 682 -23.57 -30.30 64.62
C ALA A 682 -24.65 -30.54 65.70
N ALA A 683 -25.93 -30.49 65.31
CA ALA A 683 -27.05 -30.77 66.23
C ALA A 683 -27.12 -32.25 66.62
N VAL A 684 -26.97 -33.18 65.65
CA VAL A 684 -26.92 -34.64 65.90
C VAL A 684 -25.74 -34.99 66.83
N ASP A 685 -24.57 -34.38 66.61
CA ASP A 685 -23.38 -34.66 67.42
C ASP A 685 -23.48 -34.10 68.87
N GLU A 686 -24.32 -33.09 69.12
CA GLU A 686 -24.63 -32.63 70.50
C GLU A 686 -25.69 -33.51 71.18
N ALA A 687 -26.70 -34.01 70.44
CA ALA A 687 -27.69 -34.94 70.98
C ALA A 687 -27.03 -36.20 71.59
N LYS A 688 -26.04 -36.76 70.88
CA LYS A 688 -25.23 -37.89 71.34
C LYS A 688 -24.53 -37.60 72.68
N LYS A 689 -23.97 -36.40 72.88
CA LYS A 689 -23.33 -35.99 74.15
C LYS A 689 -24.30 -35.89 75.32
N LYS A 690 -25.62 -35.79 75.08
CA LYS A 690 -26.67 -35.81 76.12
C LYS A 690 -27.25 -37.20 76.38
N GLY A 691 -26.56 -38.26 75.93
CA GLY A 691 -26.95 -39.65 76.18
C GLY A 691 -28.00 -40.20 75.22
N ALA A 692 -28.18 -39.56 74.05
CA ALA A 692 -28.96 -40.15 72.95
C ALA A 692 -28.12 -41.14 72.15
N VAL A 693 -28.71 -42.28 71.76
CA VAL A 693 -28.13 -43.22 70.79
C VAL A 693 -28.77 -43.02 69.40
N GLU A 694 -28.13 -43.49 68.33
CA GLU A 694 -28.56 -43.18 66.95
C GLU A 694 -29.98 -43.70 66.61
N THR A 695 -30.44 -44.77 67.26
CA THR A 695 -31.81 -45.28 67.10
C THR A 695 -32.88 -44.38 67.74
N GLU A 696 -32.50 -43.35 68.49
CA GLU A 696 -33.41 -42.38 69.11
C GLU A 696 -33.55 -41.06 68.32
N ILE A 697 -32.86 -40.89 67.18
CA ILE A 697 -32.89 -39.66 66.36
C ILE A 697 -33.40 -39.97 64.95
N LYS A 698 -34.63 -39.54 64.62
CA LYS A 698 -35.25 -39.79 63.31
C LYS A 698 -34.77 -38.80 62.24
N GLY A 699 -34.82 -39.22 60.98
CA GLY A 699 -34.46 -38.36 59.86
C GLY A 699 -32.95 -38.31 59.55
N ILE A 700 -32.13 -39.05 60.29
CA ILE A 700 -30.66 -39.04 60.16
C ILE A 700 -30.21 -39.52 58.77
N GLU A 701 -31.02 -40.35 58.09
CA GLU A 701 -30.82 -40.79 56.72
C GLU A 701 -30.83 -39.63 55.70
N LYS A 702 -31.56 -38.53 55.98
CA LYS A 702 -31.57 -37.32 55.13
C LYS A 702 -30.23 -36.60 55.14
N LEU A 703 -29.47 -36.69 56.23
CA LEU A 703 -28.13 -36.10 56.34
C LEU A 703 -27.18 -36.76 55.34
N VAL A 704 -27.26 -38.09 55.23
CA VAL A 704 -26.52 -38.91 54.26
C VAL A 704 -27.00 -38.64 52.83
N GLY A 705 -28.31 -38.50 52.61
CA GLY A 705 -28.89 -38.13 51.32
C GLY A 705 -28.40 -36.76 50.82
N GLN A 706 -28.46 -35.73 51.66
CA GLN A 706 -28.01 -34.38 51.28
C GLN A 706 -26.49 -34.32 51.06
N GLN A 707 -25.69 -35.06 51.82
CA GLN A 707 -24.26 -35.21 51.56
C GLN A 707 -23.99 -35.84 50.18
N SER A 708 -24.76 -36.87 49.83
CA SER A 708 -24.63 -37.59 48.56
C SER A 708 -25.00 -36.70 47.37
N GLU A 709 -26.07 -35.92 47.49
CA GLU A 709 -26.52 -34.96 46.47
C GLU A 709 -25.53 -33.79 46.27
N ILE A 710 -24.92 -33.28 47.35
CA ILE A 710 -23.83 -32.28 47.27
C ILE A 710 -22.65 -32.84 46.47
N VAL A 711 -22.18 -34.05 46.80
CA VAL A 711 -21.07 -34.70 46.09
C VAL A 711 -21.42 -34.99 44.63
N ARG A 712 -22.67 -35.40 44.35
CA ARG A 712 -23.18 -35.62 42.98
C ARG A 712 -23.14 -34.33 42.16
N PHE A 713 -23.60 -33.21 42.72
CA PHE A 713 -23.55 -31.91 42.04
C PHE A 713 -22.11 -31.41 41.86
N GLU A 714 -21.26 -31.48 42.89
CA GLU A 714 -19.85 -31.07 42.82
C GLU A 714 -19.10 -31.85 41.71
N LYS A 715 -19.37 -33.17 41.60
CA LYS A 715 -18.85 -34.03 40.51
C LYS A 715 -19.44 -33.68 39.13
N ALA A 716 -20.72 -33.35 39.04
CA ALA A 716 -21.37 -32.98 37.78
C ALA A 716 -20.92 -31.61 37.24
N LEU A 717 -20.63 -30.65 38.14
CA LEU A 717 -20.03 -29.37 37.77
C LEU A 717 -18.58 -29.54 37.29
N ALA A 718 -17.77 -30.35 37.98
CA ALA A 718 -16.42 -30.69 37.53
C ALA A 718 -16.42 -31.33 36.13
N GLY A 719 -17.25 -32.35 35.91
CA GLY A 719 -17.37 -33.01 34.60
C GLY A 719 -17.84 -32.08 33.47
N ALA A 720 -18.66 -31.07 33.76
CA ALA A 720 -19.05 -30.05 32.77
C ALA A 720 -17.88 -29.10 32.43
N ILE A 721 -17.09 -28.69 33.43
CA ILE A 721 -15.89 -27.87 33.24
C ILE A 721 -14.84 -28.64 32.44
N ASP A 722 -14.59 -29.92 32.76
CA ASP A 722 -13.62 -30.75 32.06
C ASP A 722 -14.05 -31.03 30.61
N ALA A 723 -15.35 -31.25 30.36
CA ALA A 723 -15.90 -31.36 29.01
C ALA A 723 -15.72 -30.06 28.20
N ALA A 724 -15.94 -28.89 28.82
CA ALA A 724 -15.69 -27.60 28.20
C ALA A 724 -14.20 -27.39 27.88
N LYS A 725 -13.30 -27.66 28.85
CA LYS A 725 -11.84 -27.62 28.63
C LYS A 725 -11.40 -28.53 27.48
N ALA A 726 -11.91 -29.76 27.42
CA ALA A 726 -11.59 -30.71 26.35
C ALA A 726 -12.06 -30.21 24.96
N LYS A 727 -13.20 -29.52 24.87
CA LYS A 727 -13.66 -28.92 23.61
C LYS A 727 -12.90 -27.63 23.23
N ILE A 728 -12.52 -26.79 24.20
CA ILE A 728 -11.66 -25.62 23.97
C ILE A 728 -10.26 -26.05 23.48
N ALA A 729 -9.68 -27.08 24.09
CA ALA A 729 -8.38 -27.64 23.68
C ALA A 729 -8.40 -28.26 22.26
N ALA A 730 -9.59 -28.66 21.77
CA ALA A 730 -9.79 -29.22 20.44
C ALA A 730 -9.96 -28.16 19.31
N LEU A 731 -9.92 -26.86 19.63
CA LEU A 731 -10.04 -25.76 18.66
C LEU A 731 -8.75 -25.64 17.82
N ARG A 732 -8.71 -26.34 16.67
CA ARG A 732 -7.52 -26.47 15.80
C ARG A 732 -7.04 -25.15 15.22
N TYR A 733 -7.97 -24.28 14.84
CA TYR A 733 -7.73 -23.04 14.09
C TYR A 733 -7.51 -21.83 15.02
N SER A 734 -7.04 -22.08 16.25
CA SER A 734 -6.91 -21.07 17.29
C SER A 734 -5.50 -20.51 17.49
N GLU A 735 -4.42 -21.20 17.10
CA GLU A 735 -3.04 -20.75 17.45
C GLU A 735 -1.96 -20.84 16.36
N SER A 736 -2.21 -21.50 15.22
CA SER A 736 -1.22 -21.55 14.12
C SER A 736 -1.76 -22.01 12.77
N GLN A 737 -2.82 -22.84 12.73
CA GLN A 737 -3.43 -23.30 11.49
C GLN A 737 -4.49 -22.30 11.04
N SER A 738 -4.33 -21.73 9.85
CA SER A 738 -5.35 -20.92 9.20
C SER A 738 -6.40 -21.80 8.50
N ILE A 739 -7.62 -21.28 8.38
CA ILE A 739 -8.65 -21.85 7.51
C ILE A 739 -8.32 -21.46 6.08
N ASN A 740 -8.16 -22.46 5.21
CA ASN A 740 -7.72 -22.30 3.82
C ASN A 740 -8.76 -22.81 2.80
N ASN A 741 -9.69 -23.69 3.20
CA ASN A 741 -10.78 -24.20 2.36
C ASN A 741 -12.14 -24.24 3.10
N ASN A 742 -13.23 -24.51 2.36
CA ASN A 742 -14.59 -24.54 2.92
C ASN A 742 -14.82 -25.71 3.92
N ASP A 743 -14.18 -26.86 3.73
CA ASP A 743 -14.33 -28.00 4.63
C ASP A 743 -13.72 -27.69 6.01
N GLN A 744 -12.57 -27.01 6.02
CA GLN A 744 -11.94 -26.47 7.22
C GLN A 744 -12.80 -25.37 7.87
N LEU A 745 -13.51 -24.54 7.10
CA LEU A 745 -14.46 -23.57 7.65
C LEU A 745 -15.62 -24.27 8.36
N ILE A 746 -16.17 -25.32 7.77
CA ILE A 746 -17.25 -26.13 8.35
C ILE A 746 -16.76 -26.87 9.60
N GLU A 747 -15.57 -27.47 9.56
CA GLU A 747 -14.94 -28.10 10.72
C GLU A 747 -14.72 -27.07 11.86
N ALA A 748 -14.14 -25.91 11.54
CA ALA A 748 -13.85 -24.86 12.51
C ALA A 748 -15.13 -24.30 13.16
N GLN A 749 -16.18 -24.07 12.37
CA GLN A 749 -17.49 -23.61 12.84
C GLN A 749 -18.16 -24.68 13.71
N GLY A 750 -18.07 -25.96 13.35
CA GLY A 750 -18.57 -27.08 14.15
C GLY A 750 -17.83 -27.23 15.49
N GLN A 751 -16.50 -27.17 15.49
CA GLN A 751 -15.68 -27.17 16.71
C GLN A 751 -16.01 -25.97 17.61
N TYR A 752 -16.10 -24.76 17.05
CA TYR A 752 -16.43 -23.53 17.78
C TYR A 752 -17.82 -23.64 18.43
N ASN A 753 -18.84 -24.06 17.68
CA ASN A 753 -20.20 -24.23 18.19
C ASN A 753 -20.25 -25.27 19.33
N ALA A 754 -19.54 -26.40 19.18
CA ALA A 754 -19.47 -27.45 20.20
C ALA A 754 -18.72 -27.00 21.48
N ALA A 755 -17.64 -26.23 21.32
CA ALA A 755 -16.90 -25.66 22.45
C ALA A 755 -17.71 -24.60 23.19
N LYS A 756 -18.39 -23.70 22.47
CA LYS A 756 -19.26 -22.69 23.08
C LYS A 756 -20.42 -23.34 23.85
N ALA A 757 -21.11 -24.32 23.25
CA ALA A 757 -22.19 -25.03 23.92
C ALA A 757 -21.75 -25.73 25.22
N ALA A 758 -20.55 -26.33 25.24
CA ALA A 758 -20.00 -26.93 26.45
C ALA A 758 -19.67 -25.89 27.54
N VAL A 759 -19.15 -24.71 27.16
CA VAL A 759 -18.94 -23.58 28.08
C VAL A 759 -20.27 -23.07 28.64
N ASP A 760 -21.29 -22.87 27.79
CA ASP A 760 -22.63 -22.42 28.22
C ASP A 760 -23.27 -23.40 29.24
N ILE A 761 -23.11 -24.71 29.02
CA ILE A 761 -23.57 -25.78 29.94
C ILE A 761 -22.82 -25.74 31.29
N ALA A 762 -21.52 -25.44 31.29
CA ALA A 762 -20.75 -25.30 32.53
C ALA A 762 -21.09 -23.99 33.27
N LEU A 763 -21.26 -22.87 32.56
CA LEU A 763 -21.67 -21.58 33.12
C LEU A 763 -23.05 -21.64 33.77
N THR A 764 -24.04 -22.29 33.14
CA THR A 764 -25.39 -22.47 33.72
C THR A 764 -25.39 -23.31 35.01
N LYS A 765 -24.39 -24.18 35.20
CA LYS A 765 -24.17 -24.92 36.46
C LYS A 765 -23.39 -24.12 37.52
N GLY A 766 -22.89 -22.93 37.18
CA GLY A 766 -22.17 -22.03 38.09
C GLY A 766 -20.63 -22.09 37.99
N ALA A 767 -20.09 -22.59 36.88
CA ALA A 767 -18.71 -22.26 36.51
C ALA A 767 -18.58 -20.74 36.26
N VAL A 768 -17.37 -20.21 36.38
CA VAL A 768 -17.03 -18.82 36.04
C VAL A 768 -15.96 -18.80 34.95
N ALA A 769 -15.76 -17.66 34.28
CA ALA A 769 -14.83 -17.54 33.15
C ALA A 769 -13.39 -17.99 33.48
N THR A 770 -12.96 -17.86 34.74
CA THR A 770 -11.64 -18.31 35.21
C THR A 770 -11.50 -19.82 35.39
N ASP A 771 -12.61 -20.57 35.35
CA ASP A 771 -12.59 -22.05 35.46
C ASP A 771 -12.17 -22.70 34.12
N PHE A 772 -12.19 -21.94 33.02
CA PHE A 772 -11.82 -22.38 31.67
C PHE A 772 -10.42 -21.86 31.28
N GLU A 773 -9.42 -22.72 31.41
CA GLU A 773 -8.10 -22.46 30.84
C GLU A 773 -8.19 -22.32 29.31
N GLU A 774 -7.33 -21.45 28.76
CA GLU A 774 -7.24 -21.17 27.32
C GLU A 774 -8.53 -20.67 26.63
N ILE A 775 -9.55 -20.18 27.36
CA ILE A 775 -10.85 -19.74 26.79
C ILE A 775 -10.74 -18.74 25.62
N GLY A 776 -9.68 -17.93 25.55
CA GLY A 776 -9.38 -17.07 24.39
C GLY A 776 -9.20 -17.82 23.07
N LYS A 777 -9.06 -19.16 23.06
CA LYS A 777 -9.07 -19.98 21.83
C LYS A 777 -10.43 -19.94 21.11
N LEU A 778 -11.55 -19.77 21.82
CA LEU A 778 -12.87 -19.55 21.22
C LEU A 778 -12.86 -18.26 20.39
N GLU A 779 -12.41 -17.16 20.98
CA GLU A 779 -12.31 -15.85 20.33
C GLU A 779 -11.35 -15.88 19.12
N LYS A 780 -10.16 -16.48 19.27
CA LYS A 780 -9.19 -16.63 18.16
C LYS A 780 -9.79 -17.42 16.99
N GLN A 781 -10.40 -18.57 17.24
CA GLN A 781 -11.00 -19.39 16.17
C GLN A 781 -12.25 -18.72 15.56
N GLN A 782 -13.03 -17.96 16.34
CA GLN A 782 -14.12 -17.14 15.80
C GLN A 782 -13.60 -16.06 14.84
N ASN A 783 -12.54 -15.34 15.22
CA ASN A 783 -11.92 -14.32 14.37
C ASN A 783 -11.32 -14.92 13.08
N GLU A 784 -10.76 -16.12 13.15
CA GLU A 784 -10.25 -16.87 11.97
C GLU A 784 -11.38 -17.28 11.01
N ILE A 785 -12.51 -17.74 11.55
CA ILE A 785 -13.75 -18.06 10.79
C ILE A 785 -14.26 -16.82 10.03
N GLU A 786 -14.36 -15.67 10.70
CA GLU A 786 -14.86 -14.44 10.07
C GLU A 786 -13.85 -13.84 9.06
N ARG A 787 -12.54 -13.97 9.30
CA ARG A 787 -11.51 -13.61 8.30
C ARG A 787 -11.70 -14.44 7.02
N TYR A 788 -11.88 -15.75 7.15
CA TYR A 788 -12.03 -16.62 5.96
C TYR A 788 -13.36 -16.37 5.22
N LYS A 789 -14.47 -16.14 5.93
CA LYS A 789 -15.75 -15.71 5.32
C LYS A 789 -15.59 -14.41 4.51
N THR A 790 -14.85 -13.44 5.06
CA THR A 790 -14.55 -12.19 4.38
C THR A 790 -13.75 -12.43 3.10
N ALA A 791 -12.70 -13.25 3.16
CA ALA A 791 -11.88 -13.60 2.00
C ALA A 791 -12.68 -14.30 0.88
N ILE A 792 -13.59 -15.23 1.20
CA ILE A 792 -14.48 -15.87 0.21
C ILE A 792 -15.34 -14.80 -0.48
N LYS A 793 -15.96 -13.90 0.29
CA LYS A 793 -16.82 -12.85 -0.24
C LYS A 793 -16.04 -11.92 -1.18
N GLU A 794 -14.85 -11.50 -0.78
CA GLU A 794 -13.99 -10.65 -1.61
C GLU A 794 -13.51 -11.34 -2.89
N LYS A 795 -13.18 -12.64 -2.85
CA LYS A 795 -12.88 -13.42 -4.07
C LYS A 795 -14.10 -13.42 -5.01
N ALA A 796 -15.30 -13.67 -4.50
CA ALA A 796 -16.53 -13.69 -5.30
C ALA A 796 -16.85 -12.32 -5.92
N GLU A 797 -16.71 -11.22 -5.17
CA GLU A 797 -16.90 -9.86 -5.69
C GLU A 797 -15.87 -9.49 -6.77
N ALA A 798 -14.61 -9.92 -6.62
CA ALA A 798 -13.58 -9.72 -7.64
C ALA A 798 -13.88 -10.53 -8.92
N ILE A 799 -14.32 -11.79 -8.78
CA ILE A 799 -14.77 -12.62 -9.91
C ILE A 799 -15.97 -11.99 -10.64
N SER A 800 -16.94 -11.39 -9.92
CA SER A 800 -18.06 -10.70 -10.58
C SER A 800 -17.58 -9.54 -11.44
N LYS A 801 -16.72 -8.66 -10.89
CA LYS A 801 -16.15 -7.51 -11.60
C LYS A 801 -15.28 -7.92 -12.79
N ALA A 802 -14.50 -9.00 -12.66
CA ALA A 802 -13.77 -9.58 -13.78
C ALA A 802 -14.71 -10.09 -14.88
N ASN A 803 -15.77 -10.83 -14.51
CA ASN A 803 -16.78 -11.33 -15.45
C ASN A 803 -17.64 -10.22 -16.09
N GLU A 804 -17.81 -9.07 -15.44
CA GLU A 804 -18.40 -7.86 -16.02
C GLU A 804 -17.46 -7.28 -17.10
N LYS A 805 -16.19 -7.05 -16.77
CA LYS A 805 -15.23 -6.48 -17.73
C LYS A 805 -14.88 -7.42 -18.89
N LEU A 806 -14.88 -8.74 -18.70
CA LEU A 806 -14.74 -9.72 -19.78
C LEU A 806 -15.93 -9.73 -20.75
N LYS A 807 -17.12 -9.24 -20.35
CA LYS A 807 -18.27 -9.04 -21.26
C LYS A 807 -18.22 -7.71 -22.02
N GLU A 808 -17.50 -6.72 -21.49
CA GLU A 808 -17.28 -5.42 -22.18
C GLU A 808 -16.29 -5.54 -23.35
N LEU A 809 -15.50 -6.62 -23.43
CA LEU A 809 -14.66 -6.93 -24.59
C LEU A 809 -15.52 -7.14 -25.84
N HIS A 810 -15.27 -6.35 -26.89
CA HIS A 810 -16.05 -6.38 -28.14
C HIS A 810 -15.20 -6.53 -29.40
N PHE A 811 -13.87 -6.51 -29.26
CA PHE A 811 -12.90 -6.52 -30.37
C PHE A 811 -12.06 -7.81 -30.36
N PHE A 812 -12.67 -8.94 -29.99
CA PHE A 812 -12.00 -10.25 -29.85
C PHE A 812 -12.11 -11.15 -31.08
N THR A 813 -12.82 -10.72 -32.13
CA THR A 813 -12.96 -11.44 -33.40
C THR A 813 -12.05 -10.84 -34.47
N LYS A 814 -11.52 -11.69 -35.36
CA LYS A 814 -10.56 -11.28 -36.40
C LYS A 814 -11.18 -10.26 -37.36
N GLY A 815 -10.58 -9.08 -37.48
CA GLY A 815 -11.07 -7.99 -38.34
C GLY A 815 -12.15 -7.10 -37.71
N SER A 816 -12.31 -7.13 -36.38
CA SER A 816 -13.20 -6.23 -35.64
C SER A 816 -12.55 -4.85 -35.37
N ILE A 817 -11.22 -4.77 -35.34
CA ILE A 817 -10.49 -3.51 -35.35
C ILE A 817 -10.20 -3.12 -36.80
N LYS A 818 -10.69 -1.93 -37.19
CA LYS A 818 -10.61 -1.39 -38.56
C LYS A 818 -10.06 0.03 -38.65
N PHE A 819 -10.10 0.77 -37.54
CA PHE A 819 -9.72 2.18 -37.43
C PHE A 819 -9.03 2.40 -36.07
N ASP A 820 -8.17 3.41 -35.95
CA ASP A 820 -7.44 3.72 -34.70
C ASP A 820 -8.36 3.97 -33.50
N ALA A 821 -9.56 4.49 -33.72
CA ALA A 821 -10.59 4.65 -32.69
C ALA A 821 -11.05 3.30 -32.10
N ASN A 822 -11.14 2.25 -32.92
CA ASN A 822 -11.40 0.89 -32.43
C ASN A 822 -10.18 0.34 -31.68
N LEU A 823 -8.95 0.61 -32.16
CA LEU A 823 -7.71 0.14 -31.52
C LEU A 823 -7.56 0.70 -30.09
N ASN A 824 -7.76 2.00 -29.93
CA ASN A 824 -7.66 2.65 -28.61
C ASN A 824 -8.73 2.11 -27.65
N LYS A 825 -9.99 2.03 -28.09
CA LYS A 825 -11.08 1.45 -27.28
C LYS A 825 -10.85 -0.03 -26.95
N ALA A 826 -10.28 -0.80 -27.88
CA ALA A 826 -9.93 -2.20 -27.64
C ALA A 826 -8.84 -2.36 -26.57
N LYS A 827 -7.84 -1.46 -26.56
CA LYS A 827 -6.81 -1.41 -25.51
C LYS A 827 -7.38 -1.03 -24.15
N GLU A 828 -8.18 0.04 -24.07
CA GLU A 828 -8.86 0.47 -22.84
C GLU A 828 -9.71 -0.66 -22.23
N GLN A 829 -10.48 -1.36 -23.05
CA GLN A 829 -11.27 -2.53 -22.62
C GLN A 829 -10.39 -3.71 -22.19
N TYR A 830 -9.32 -4.01 -22.94
CA TYR A 830 -8.39 -5.08 -22.62
C TYR A 830 -7.68 -4.83 -21.28
N ASP A 831 -7.12 -3.64 -21.07
CA ASP A 831 -6.41 -3.27 -19.85
C ASP A 831 -7.35 -3.27 -18.62
N ALA A 832 -8.58 -2.79 -18.78
CA ALA A 832 -9.60 -2.84 -17.73
C ALA A 832 -9.99 -4.30 -17.37
N ALA A 833 -10.21 -5.16 -18.37
CA ALA A 833 -10.55 -6.56 -18.16
C ALA A 833 -9.38 -7.36 -17.58
N LYS A 834 -8.15 -7.14 -18.08
CA LYS A 834 -6.92 -7.75 -17.57
C LYS A 834 -6.67 -7.37 -16.12
N THR A 835 -6.82 -6.09 -15.77
CA THR A 835 -6.67 -5.60 -14.39
C THR A 835 -7.71 -6.22 -13.45
N ALA A 836 -8.97 -6.35 -13.88
CA ALA A 836 -10.02 -6.96 -13.07
C ALA A 836 -9.80 -8.48 -12.89
N VAL A 837 -9.34 -9.18 -13.93
CA VAL A 837 -8.91 -10.59 -13.87
C VAL A 837 -7.73 -10.75 -12.91
N ASP A 838 -6.68 -9.96 -13.03
CA ASP A 838 -5.48 -10.06 -12.18
C ASP A 838 -5.82 -9.80 -10.69
N ALA A 839 -6.71 -8.84 -10.42
CA ALA A 839 -7.20 -8.56 -9.07
C ALA A 839 -8.04 -9.71 -8.48
N ALA A 840 -8.73 -10.49 -9.31
CA ALA A 840 -9.43 -11.71 -8.88
C ALA A 840 -8.45 -12.88 -8.69
N VAL A 841 -7.48 -13.06 -9.59
CA VAL A 841 -6.43 -14.10 -9.47
C VAL A 841 -5.58 -13.89 -8.21
N ALA A 842 -5.24 -12.64 -7.87
CA ALA A 842 -4.57 -12.29 -6.61
C ALA A 842 -5.41 -12.61 -5.35
N LYS A 843 -6.72 -12.81 -5.48
CA LYS A 843 -7.61 -13.33 -4.42
C LYS A 843 -7.90 -14.83 -4.57
N GLY A 844 -7.05 -15.55 -5.28
CA GLY A 844 -7.13 -17.01 -5.47
C GLY A 844 -8.19 -17.45 -6.49
N ALA A 845 -8.60 -16.59 -7.43
CA ALA A 845 -9.40 -17.02 -8.57
C ALA A 845 -8.55 -17.78 -9.60
N VAL A 846 -9.15 -18.77 -10.24
CA VAL A 846 -8.54 -19.58 -11.31
C VAL A 846 -9.27 -19.35 -12.63
N ALA A 847 -8.66 -19.72 -13.76
CA ALA A 847 -9.21 -19.44 -15.10
C ALA A 847 -10.66 -19.94 -15.30
N THR A 848 -11.04 -21.04 -14.64
CA THR A 848 -12.42 -21.58 -14.67
C THR A 848 -13.46 -20.68 -13.98
N ASP A 849 -13.05 -19.84 -13.02
CA ASP A 849 -13.94 -18.93 -12.30
C ASP A 849 -14.47 -17.78 -13.20
N PHE A 850 -13.83 -17.58 -14.37
CA PHE A 850 -14.20 -16.58 -15.38
C PHE A 850 -15.02 -17.16 -16.56
N GLY A 851 -15.28 -18.47 -16.56
CA GLY A 851 -16.04 -19.16 -17.59
C GLY A 851 -15.51 -18.97 -19.02
N THR A 852 -16.41 -19.00 -19.99
CA THR A 852 -16.06 -18.91 -21.43
C THR A 852 -15.50 -17.54 -21.84
N ASN A 853 -15.94 -16.45 -21.20
CA ASN A 853 -15.55 -15.08 -21.54
C ASN A 853 -14.05 -14.80 -21.33
N TYR A 854 -13.36 -15.61 -20.54
CA TYR A 854 -11.89 -15.52 -20.37
C TYR A 854 -11.14 -15.60 -21.71
N SER A 855 -11.64 -16.43 -22.64
CA SER A 855 -11.07 -16.56 -23.99
C SER A 855 -11.13 -15.28 -24.83
N ASN A 856 -12.12 -14.41 -24.57
CA ASN A 856 -12.26 -13.13 -25.27
C ASN A 856 -11.07 -12.19 -24.98
N LEU A 857 -10.45 -12.30 -23.80
CA LEU A 857 -9.31 -11.47 -23.40
C LEU A 857 -8.10 -11.74 -24.30
N GLN A 858 -7.80 -13.02 -24.54
CA GLN A 858 -6.74 -13.44 -25.46
C GLN A 858 -7.13 -13.17 -26.93
N GLY A 859 -8.41 -13.35 -27.30
CA GLY A 859 -8.92 -12.98 -28.62
C GLY A 859 -8.71 -11.49 -28.94
N GLN A 860 -9.03 -10.61 -28.00
CA GLN A 860 -8.86 -9.15 -28.16
C GLN A 860 -7.38 -8.75 -28.19
N GLN A 861 -6.53 -9.39 -27.39
CA GLN A 861 -5.07 -9.19 -27.48
C GLN A 861 -4.52 -9.55 -28.87
N ASN A 862 -4.92 -10.71 -29.40
CA ASN A 862 -4.49 -11.18 -30.72
C ASN A 862 -4.97 -10.24 -31.85
N GLU A 863 -6.20 -9.72 -31.77
CA GLU A 863 -6.75 -8.78 -32.76
C GLU A 863 -6.12 -7.39 -32.68
N ILE A 864 -5.79 -6.89 -31.48
CA ILE A 864 -4.97 -5.67 -31.27
C ILE A 864 -3.61 -5.84 -31.96
N SER A 865 -2.88 -6.91 -31.66
CA SER A 865 -1.57 -7.17 -32.28
C SER A 865 -1.65 -7.37 -33.80
N ARG A 866 -2.73 -7.97 -34.32
CA ARG A 866 -2.97 -8.08 -35.77
C ARG A 866 -3.11 -6.69 -36.41
N TYR A 867 -3.94 -5.81 -35.84
CA TYR A 867 -4.18 -4.49 -36.41
C TYR A 867 -2.93 -3.59 -36.33
N GLU A 868 -2.17 -3.66 -35.23
CA GLU A 868 -0.91 -2.93 -35.11
C GLU A 868 0.14 -3.38 -36.15
N ALA A 869 0.20 -4.68 -36.45
CA ALA A 869 1.05 -5.21 -37.51
C ALA A 869 0.60 -4.75 -38.91
N GLU A 870 -0.72 -4.69 -39.15
CA GLU A 870 -1.32 -4.21 -40.41
C GLU A 870 -1.02 -2.71 -40.65
N VAL A 871 -1.23 -1.86 -39.63
CA VAL A 871 -0.86 -0.43 -39.69
C VAL A 871 0.65 -0.24 -39.88
N ALA A 872 1.49 -1.02 -39.17
CA ALA A 872 2.94 -0.94 -39.29
C ALA A 872 3.47 -1.40 -40.67
N LYS A 873 2.75 -2.31 -41.33
CA LYS A 873 2.97 -2.74 -42.72
C LYS A 873 2.59 -1.63 -43.70
N ASP A 874 1.38 -1.08 -43.61
CA ASP A 874 0.89 -0.08 -44.57
C ASP A 874 1.69 1.24 -44.52
N ALA A 875 2.15 1.63 -43.33
CA ALA A 875 3.11 2.71 -43.17
C ALA A 875 4.44 2.45 -43.91
N ALA A 876 4.97 1.21 -43.85
CA ALA A 876 6.20 0.83 -44.56
C ALA A 876 6.00 0.74 -46.08
N ILE A 877 4.83 0.25 -46.54
CA ILE A 877 4.47 0.28 -47.96
C ILE A 877 4.41 1.73 -48.47
N THR A 878 3.88 2.65 -47.67
CA THR A 878 3.81 4.07 -48.01
C THR A 878 5.22 4.68 -48.11
N GLU A 879 6.08 4.45 -47.11
CA GLU A 879 7.47 4.91 -47.17
C GLU A 879 8.22 4.33 -48.37
N ALA A 880 8.08 3.02 -48.64
CA ALA A 880 8.70 2.37 -49.80
C ALA A 880 8.24 2.99 -51.13
N LYS A 881 6.94 3.30 -51.28
CA LYS A 881 6.39 3.99 -52.45
C LYS A 881 7.00 5.39 -52.62
N ASP A 882 7.15 6.14 -51.53
CA ASP A 882 7.75 7.48 -51.54
C ASP A 882 9.23 7.44 -51.92
N LYS A 883 10.02 6.48 -51.39
CA LYS A 883 11.44 6.33 -51.81
C LYS A 883 11.54 5.91 -53.28
N LEU A 884 10.70 4.99 -53.75
CA LEU A 884 10.68 4.58 -55.16
C LEU A 884 10.29 5.74 -56.09
N LEU A 885 9.39 6.64 -55.66
CA LEU A 885 9.06 7.88 -56.39
C LEU A 885 10.20 8.92 -56.35
N ALA A 886 11.02 8.91 -55.30
CA ALA A 886 12.19 9.79 -55.15
C ALA A 886 13.42 9.37 -55.99
N LEU A 887 13.40 8.20 -56.64
CA LEU A 887 14.41 7.78 -57.62
C LEU A 887 14.40 8.70 -58.85
N GLN A 888 15.48 9.47 -59.05
CA GLN A 888 15.59 10.52 -60.07
C GLN A 888 16.42 10.12 -61.30
N PHE A 889 17.31 9.13 -61.18
CA PHE A 889 18.29 8.75 -62.20
C PHE A 889 17.82 7.53 -63.01
N ILE A 890 16.53 7.53 -63.37
CA ILE A 890 15.82 6.40 -64.00
C ILE A 890 15.89 6.39 -65.54
N MET A 891 16.56 7.37 -66.16
CA MET A 891 16.75 7.44 -67.60
C MET A 891 18.21 7.24 -67.99
N LEU A 892 18.42 6.63 -69.17
CA LEU A 892 19.75 6.37 -69.73
C LEU A 892 20.55 7.68 -69.89
N PHE A 893 21.82 7.65 -69.48
CA PHE A 893 22.74 8.79 -69.43
C PHE A 893 22.37 9.91 -68.43
N SER A 894 21.38 9.71 -67.54
CA SER A 894 21.06 10.69 -66.50
C SER A 894 22.19 10.87 -65.46
N ILE A 895 23.01 9.82 -65.24
CA ILE A 895 24.25 9.90 -64.46
C ILE A 895 25.40 10.25 -65.41
N ASN A 896 25.99 11.43 -65.18
CA ASN A 896 27.11 11.96 -65.96
C ASN A 896 28.20 12.64 -65.11
N SER A 897 28.21 12.38 -63.80
CA SER A 897 29.27 12.80 -62.87
C SER A 897 29.25 11.94 -61.61
N ASP A 898 30.38 11.84 -60.90
CA ASP A 898 30.51 10.97 -59.72
C ASP A 898 29.64 11.47 -58.55
N THR A 899 29.41 12.79 -58.47
CA THR A 899 28.43 13.39 -57.56
C THR A 899 27.02 12.84 -57.78
N LYS A 900 26.62 12.65 -59.05
CA LYS A 900 25.33 12.05 -59.39
C LYS A 900 25.33 10.54 -59.20
N LEU A 901 26.44 9.85 -59.46
CA LEU A 901 26.57 8.41 -59.17
C LEU A 901 26.27 8.16 -57.69
N LYS A 902 26.95 8.92 -56.81
CA LYS A 902 26.75 8.83 -55.35
C LYS A 902 25.31 9.15 -54.95
N GLN A 903 24.71 10.22 -55.49
CA GLN A 903 23.30 10.54 -55.23
C GLN A 903 22.35 9.44 -55.72
N ALA A 904 22.65 8.79 -56.84
CA ALA A 904 21.84 7.69 -57.38
C ALA A 904 21.96 6.43 -56.52
N GLN A 905 23.15 6.11 -56.01
CA GLN A 905 23.41 5.02 -55.07
C GLN A 905 22.68 5.29 -53.73
N GLU A 906 22.86 6.47 -53.12
CA GLU A 906 22.17 6.87 -51.88
C GLU A 906 20.64 6.79 -51.99
N GLN A 907 20.07 7.21 -53.13
CA GLN A 907 18.64 7.06 -53.42
C GLN A 907 18.22 5.59 -53.61
N TYR A 908 19.03 4.79 -54.31
CA TYR A 908 18.76 3.37 -54.57
C TYR A 908 18.76 2.55 -53.29
N ASP A 909 19.80 2.71 -52.45
CA ASP A 909 19.93 1.98 -51.18
C ASP A 909 18.82 2.36 -50.20
N ALA A 910 18.44 3.64 -50.13
CA ALA A 910 17.29 4.09 -49.34
C ALA A 910 15.96 3.49 -49.83
N ALA A 911 15.76 3.39 -51.15
CA ALA A 911 14.56 2.77 -51.73
C ALA A 911 14.52 1.26 -51.49
N LYS A 912 15.64 0.56 -51.72
CA LYS A 912 15.75 -0.88 -51.45
C LYS A 912 15.51 -1.19 -49.98
N THR A 913 16.13 -0.44 -49.07
CA THR A 913 15.97 -0.63 -47.61
C THR A 913 14.51 -0.46 -47.17
N ALA A 914 13.79 0.52 -47.73
CA ALA A 914 12.37 0.71 -47.43
C ALA A 914 11.49 -0.43 -47.99
N VAL A 915 11.78 -0.93 -49.19
CA VAL A 915 11.09 -2.11 -49.78
C VAL A 915 11.36 -3.37 -48.95
N ASP A 916 12.61 -3.66 -48.62
CA ASP A 916 13.00 -4.80 -47.77
C ASP A 916 12.28 -4.74 -46.40
N ALA A 917 12.23 -3.56 -45.78
CA ALA A 917 11.56 -3.33 -44.49
C ALA A 917 10.02 -3.43 -44.57
N ALA A 918 9.42 -3.20 -45.74
CA ALA A 918 8.00 -3.43 -45.98
C ALA A 918 7.70 -4.92 -46.22
N LEU A 919 8.53 -5.62 -47.01
CA LEU A 919 8.45 -7.06 -47.23
C LEU A 919 8.58 -7.84 -45.92
N ALA A 920 9.53 -7.46 -45.06
CA ALA A 920 9.71 -8.03 -43.72
C ALA A 920 8.49 -7.87 -42.79
N LYS A 921 7.55 -6.96 -43.12
CA LYS A 921 6.26 -6.75 -42.43
C LYS A 921 5.07 -7.38 -43.17
N GLY A 922 5.30 -8.24 -44.16
CA GLY A 922 4.24 -8.92 -44.90
C GLY A 922 3.61 -8.09 -46.03
N ALA A 923 4.32 -7.08 -46.55
CA ALA A 923 4.05 -6.60 -47.91
C ALA A 923 4.36 -7.69 -48.95
N LYS A 924 3.84 -7.52 -50.16
CA LYS A 924 4.14 -8.34 -51.35
C LYS A 924 4.69 -7.43 -52.44
N ASP A 925 5.38 -8.01 -53.43
CA ASP A 925 5.89 -7.25 -54.59
C ASP A 925 4.76 -6.50 -55.34
N GLN A 926 3.55 -7.07 -55.31
CA GLN A 926 2.31 -6.50 -55.81
C GLN A 926 1.99 -5.12 -55.21
N ASP A 927 2.38 -4.86 -53.96
CA ASP A 927 2.15 -3.59 -53.26
C ASP A 927 3.00 -2.45 -53.86
N PHE A 928 4.07 -2.75 -54.63
CA PHE A 928 5.02 -1.77 -55.19
C PHE A 928 4.96 -1.60 -56.71
N ILE A 929 4.20 -2.44 -57.43
CA ILE A 929 4.20 -2.57 -58.91
C ILE A 929 4.28 -1.23 -59.69
N PRO A 930 3.50 -0.17 -59.39
CA PRO A 930 3.53 1.07 -60.16
C PRO A 930 4.88 1.78 -60.22
N ASN A 931 5.75 1.57 -59.22
CA ASN A 931 7.02 2.27 -59.07
C ASN A 931 8.25 1.35 -59.03
N TYR A 932 8.09 0.04 -58.81
CA TYR A 932 9.22 -0.90 -58.63
C TYR A 932 10.23 -0.88 -59.78
N TRP A 933 9.74 -0.76 -61.03
CA TRP A 933 10.56 -0.65 -62.25
C TRP A 933 11.60 0.48 -62.21
N ARG A 934 11.35 1.56 -61.45
CA ARG A 934 12.30 2.68 -61.29
C ARG A 934 13.59 2.22 -60.61
N MET A 935 13.48 1.29 -59.66
CA MET A 935 14.62 0.76 -58.92
C MET A 935 15.55 -0.01 -59.86
N GLU A 936 15.00 -0.85 -60.75
CA GLU A 936 15.78 -1.50 -61.81
C GLU A 936 16.40 -0.50 -62.78
N SER A 937 15.65 0.50 -63.26
CA SER A 937 16.17 1.48 -64.22
C SER A 937 17.32 2.30 -63.66
N GLN A 938 17.21 2.75 -62.39
CA GLN A 938 18.30 3.46 -61.72
C GLN A 938 19.50 2.55 -61.47
N GLN A 939 19.31 1.26 -61.11
CA GLN A 939 20.41 0.31 -60.97
C GLN A 939 21.14 0.04 -62.30
N LYS A 940 20.40 -0.05 -63.42
CA LYS A 940 20.97 -0.22 -64.77
C LYS A 940 21.80 1.00 -65.18
N GLU A 941 21.33 2.21 -64.89
CA GLU A 941 22.06 3.46 -65.15
C GLU A 941 23.30 3.64 -64.24
N ILE A 942 23.21 3.25 -62.96
CA ILE A 942 24.36 3.19 -62.02
C ILE A 942 25.46 2.30 -62.60
N LYS A 943 25.15 1.03 -62.92
CA LYS A 943 26.11 0.08 -63.50
C LYS A 943 26.70 0.57 -64.83
N ARG A 944 25.87 1.22 -65.67
CA ARG A 944 26.28 1.83 -66.95
C ARG A 944 27.25 3.01 -66.75
N TYR A 945 27.15 3.75 -65.64
CA TYR A 945 28.11 4.80 -65.31
C TYR A 945 29.37 4.24 -64.65
N GLU A 946 29.26 3.29 -63.71
CA GLU A 946 30.39 2.59 -63.09
C GLU A 946 31.29 1.92 -64.14
N ALA A 947 30.71 1.21 -65.12
CA ALA A 947 31.44 0.63 -66.24
C ALA A 947 32.16 1.69 -67.10
N LYS A 948 31.56 2.88 -67.28
CA LYS A 948 32.24 4.00 -67.99
C LYS A 948 33.43 4.52 -67.19
N VAL A 949 33.28 4.72 -65.87
CA VAL A 949 34.38 5.19 -65.01
C VAL A 949 35.52 4.17 -64.98
N ALA A 950 35.21 2.87 -64.89
CA ALA A 950 36.21 1.81 -64.98
C ALA A 950 36.93 1.79 -66.34
N LYS A 951 36.21 1.98 -67.45
CA LYS A 951 36.80 2.14 -68.79
C LYS A 951 37.73 3.36 -68.87
N ASP A 952 37.26 4.53 -68.44
CA ASP A 952 38.03 5.78 -68.54
C ASP A 952 39.31 5.73 -67.68
N ALA A 953 39.22 5.13 -66.48
CA ALA A 953 40.36 4.91 -65.60
C ALA A 953 41.38 3.94 -66.22
N ALA A 954 40.92 2.83 -66.81
CA ALA A 954 41.78 1.88 -67.50
C ALA A 954 42.47 2.50 -68.74
N ILE A 955 41.74 3.29 -69.54
CA ILE A 955 42.34 4.07 -70.65
C ILE A 955 43.41 5.04 -70.15
N THR A 956 43.21 5.65 -68.98
CA THR A 956 44.18 6.58 -68.39
C THR A 956 45.45 5.84 -67.96
N ASN A 957 45.32 4.76 -67.19
CA ASN A 957 46.44 3.89 -66.82
C ASN A 957 47.19 3.35 -68.06
N ALA A 958 46.46 2.89 -69.07
CA ALA A 958 47.04 2.45 -70.34
C ALA A 958 47.86 3.57 -71.01
N LYS A 959 47.35 4.81 -71.07
CA LYS A 959 48.10 5.95 -71.61
C LYS A 959 49.36 6.26 -70.83
N ASP A 960 49.29 6.23 -69.50
CA ASP A 960 50.43 6.48 -68.63
C ASP A 960 51.52 5.41 -68.86
N LYS A 961 51.15 4.12 -68.93
CA LYS A 961 52.10 3.02 -69.25
C LYS A 961 52.65 3.07 -70.67
N LEU A 962 51.84 3.48 -71.66
CA LEU A 962 52.30 3.69 -73.03
C LEU A 962 53.25 4.89 -73.17
N ALA A 963 53.16 5.89 -72.28
CA ALA A 963 54.11 7.00 -72.20
C ALA A 963 55.44 6.63 -71.53
N ASP A 964 55.46 5.57 -70.71
CA ASP A 964 56.67 5.05 -70.05
C ASP A 964 57.62 4.24 -70.97
N LEU A 965 57.16 3.88 -72.18
CA LEU A 965 57.89 3.12 -73.20
C LEU A 965 59.10 3.91 -73.77
N LYS A 966 60.32 3.52 -73.39
CA LYS A 966 61.56 4.26 -73.71
C LYS A 966 62.39 3.66 -74.86
N PHE A 967 62.07 2.46 -75.32
CA PHE A 967 62.84 1.70 -76.32
C PHE A 967 62.05 1.56 -77.65
N THR A 968 61.41 2.66 -78.05
CA THR A 968 60.44 2.74 -79.16
C THR A 968 61.08 3.09 -80.51
N THR A 969 62.41 3.18 -80.57
CA THR A 969 63.17 3.52 -81.79
C THR A 969 64.19 2.44 -82.13
N SER A 970 64.49 2.28 -83.42
CA SER A 970 65.38 1.21 -83.88
C SER A 970 66.80 1.39 -83.34
N ARG A 971 67.36 0.31 -82.77
CA ARG A 971 68.68 0.27 -82.10
C ARG A 971 68.75 1.09 -80.80
N SER A 972 67.62 1.30 -80.13
CA SER A 972 67.58 1.88 -78.78
C SER A 972 68.01 0.88 -77.70
N ILE A 973 67.75 -0.42 -77.86
CA ILE A 973 68.26 -1.47 -76.97
C ILE A 973 69.70 -1.84 -77.38
N LYS A 974 70.64 -1.72 -76.42
CA LYS A 974 72.09 -1.90 -76.65
C LYS A 974 72.74 -2.96 -75.75
N ASN A 975 72.08 -3.39 -74.67
CA ASN A 975 72.55 -4.44 -73.77
C ASN A 975 71.38 -5.26 -73.20
N SER A 976 71.68 -6.33 -72.45
CA SER A 976 70.70 -7.22 -71.82
C SER A 976 69.87 -6.55 -70.71
N GLU A 977 70.45 -5.61 -69.97
CA GLU A 977 69.75 -4.85 -68.94
C GLU A 977 68.62 -3.99 -69.55
N GLN A 978 68.93 -3.29 -70.64
CA GLN A 978 67.95 -2.54 -71.43
C GLN A 978 66.91 -3.44 -72.10
N LEU A 979 67.29 -4.66 -72.50
CA LEU A 979 66.32 -5.64 -73.03
C LEU A 979 65.30 -6.05 -71.96
N ASN A 980 65.73 -6.26 -70.72
CA ASN A 980 64.85 -6.59 -69.61
C ASN A 980 63.94 -5.40 -69.24
N GLN A 981 64.51 -4.20 -69.08
CA GLN A 981 63.74 -2.97 -68.85
C GLN A 981 62.73 -2.70 -69.98
N ALA A 982 63.08 -2.98 -71.24
CA ALA A 982 62.18 -2.86 -72.37
C ALA A 982 61.02 -3.88 -72.31
N ARG A 983 61.29 -5.13 -71.89
CA ARG A 983 60.28 -6.18 -71.72
C ARG A 983 59.34 -5.88 -70.55
N GLU A 984 59.85 -5.42 -69.41
CA GLU A 984 59.03 -5.01 -68.25
C GLU A 984 58.09 -3.85 -68.62
N GLN A 985 58.61 -2.81 -69.28
CA GLN A 985 57.79 -1.70 -69.79
C GLN A 985 56.76 -2.17 -70.83
N TYR A 986 57.14 -3.06 -71.76
CA TYR A 986 56.25 -3.59 -72.78
C TYR A 986 55.12 -4.42 -72.17
N ASN A 987 55.42 -5.34 -71.25
CA ASN A 987 54.41 -6.17 -70.59
C ASN A 987 53.43 -5.31 -69.79
N ALA A 988 53.92 -4.44 -68.91
CA ALA A 988 53.07 -3.58 -68.08
C ALA A 988 52.20 -2.61 -68.92
N ALA A 989 52.69 -2.16 -70.08
CA ALA A 989 51.91 -1.35 -71.01
C ALA A 989 50.91 -2.18 -71.84
N LYS A 990 51.25 -3.43 -72.20
CA LYS A 990 50.34 -4.35 -72.87
C LYS A 990 49.20 -4.77 -71.96
N GLU A 991 49.49 -5.21 -70.73
CA GLU A 991 48.50 -5.60 -69.71
C GLU A 991 47.50 -4.46 -69.43
N ALA A 992 47.99 -3.22 -69.28
CA ALA A 992 47.13 -2.06 -69.08
C ALA A 992 46.24 -1.74 -70.29
N VAL A 993 46.73 -1.98 -71.52
CA VAL A 993 45.96 -1.87 -72.77
C VAL A 993 44.92 -2.98 -72.90
N ASP A 994 45.30 -4.23 -72.61
CA ASP A 994 44.40 -5.39 -72.65
C ASP A 994 43.25 -5.23 -71.63
N ASP A 995 43.56 -4.81 -70.40
CA ASP A 995 42.57 -4.50 -69.34
C ASP A 995 41.60 -3.39 -69.76
N ALA A 996 42.11 -2.33 -70.41
CA ALA A 996 41.28 -1.28 -70.95
C ALA A 996 40.37 -1.78 -72.09
N ILE A 997 40.88 -2.63 -72.98
CA ILE A 997 40.09 -3.26 -74.06
C ILE A 997 39.01 -4.19 -73.49
N LEU A 998 39.34 -4.98 -72.46
CA LEU A 998 38.37 -5.82 -71.73
C LEU A 998 37.24 -4.98 -71.11
N LYS A 999 37.57 -3.78 -70.63
CA LYS A 999 36.62 -2.76 -70.13
C LYS A 999 35.96 -1.93 -71.26
N GLY A 1000 36.11 -2.33 -72.51
CA GLY A 1000 35.42 -1.75 -73.66
C GLY A 1000 36.12 -0.57 -74.32
N ALA A 1001 37.44 -0.39 -74.11
CA ALA A 1001 38.26 0.54 -74.90
C ALA A 1001 38.50 0.02 -76.32
N ASN A 1002 38.54 0.95 -77.27
CA ASN A 1002 38.98 0.67 -78.63
C ASN A 1002 40.45 1.07 -78.79
N ILE A 1003 41.17 0.49 -79.76
CA ILE A 1003 42.58 0.82 -80.03
C ILE A 1003 42.78 2.34 -80.24
N TRP A 1004 41.79 3.01 -80.86
CA TRP A 1004 41.78 4.47 -81.05
C TRP A 1004 41.75 5.28 -79.75
N ASP A 1005 41.21 4.73 -78.65
CA ASP A 1005 41.14 5.42 -77.35
C ASP A 1005 42.54 5.70 -76.79
N PHE A 1006 43.57 4.93 -77.19
CA PHE A 1006 44.98 5.07 -76.77
C PHE A 1006 45.81 6.03 -77.66
N GLY A 1007 45.34 6.35 -78.86
CA GLY A 1007 46.04 7.21 -79.82
C GLY A 1007 47.43 6.69 -80.22
N PHE A 1008 48.38 7.61 -80.49
CA PHE A 1008 49.74 7.27 -80.93
C PHE A 1008 50.53 6.41 -79.95
N GLY A 1009 50.17 6.36 -78.67
CA GLY A 1009 50.84 5.52 -77.67
C GLY A 1009 50.83 4.03 -78.04
N TYR A 1010 49.75 3.53 -78.64
CA TYR A 1010 49.66 2.13 -79.06
C TYR A 1010 50.69 1.76 -80.14
N LEU A 1011 51.08 2.71 -81.00
CA LEU A 1011 52.14 2.48 -82.00
C LEU A 1011 53.53 2.39 -81.35
N SER A 1012 53.75 3.07 -80.22
CA SER A 1012 54.97 2.91 -79.41
C SER A 1012 55.09 1.50 -78.83
N LEU A 1013 53.97 0.86 -78.47
CA LEU A 1013 53.95 -0.50 -77.93
C LEU A 1013 54.46 -1.52 -78.95
N GLU A 1014 53.91 -1.50 -80.17
CA GLU A 1014 54.38 -2.36 -81.27
C GLU A 1014 55.79 -1.98 -81.77
N ALA A 1015 56.19 -0.71 -81.69
CA ALA A 1015 57.56 -0.30 -82.02
C ALA A 1015 58.60 -0.85 -81.01
N GLN A 1016 58.29 -0.79 -79.70
CA GLN A 1016 59.15 -1.35 -78.66
C GLN A 1016 59.19 -2.88 -78.72
N LYS A 1017 58.06 -3.53 -79.02
CA LYS A 1017 58.00 -4.98 -79.32
C LYS A 1017 58.92 -5.37 -80.48
N ALA A 1018 58.84 -4.67 -81.61
CA ALA A 1018 59.68 -4.91 -82.79
C ALA A 1018 61.18 -4.69 -82.50
N GLU A 1019 61.52 -3.75 -81.61
CA GLU A 1019 62.90 -3.51 -81.16
C GLU A 1019 63.41 -4.58 -80.19
N ILE A 1020 62.57 -5.09 -79.27
CA ILE A 1020 62.85 -6.26 -78.42
C ILE A 1020 63.08 -7.50 -79.30
N ASP A 1021 62.24 -7.70 -80.31
CA ASP A 1021 62.34 -8.78 -81.29
C ASP A 1021 63.63 -8.68 -82.11
N ARG A 1022 63.95 -7.48 -82.62
CA ARG A 1022 65.19 -7.20 -83.36
C ARG A 1022 66.42 -7.52 -82.52
N TYR A 1023 66.45 -7.09 -81.26
CA TYR A 1023 67.57 -7.37 -80.37
C TYR A 1023 67.68 -8.87 -80.06
N SER A 1024 66.55 -9.52 -79.73
CA SER A 1024 66.50 -10.96 -79.43
C SER A 1024 66.90 -11.84 -80.62
N LYS A 1025 66.55 -11.44 -81.85
CA LYS A 1025 66.89 -12.16 -83.10
C LYS A 1025 68.29 -11.80 -83.65
N GLY A 1026 68.87 -10.69 -83.20
CA GLY A 1026 70.21 -10.24 -83.61
C GLY A 1026 71.38 -10.88 -82.85
N GLY A 1027 71.10 -11.55 -81.71
CA GLY A 1027 72.10 -12.21 -80.88
C GLY A 1027 72.62 -13.53 -81.45
N ARG A 1028 73.42 -13.49 -82.53
CA ARG A 1028 74.01 -14.72 -83.11
C ARG A 1028 75.44 -14.55 -83.63
N SER A 1029 76.39 -14.34 -82.71
CA SER A 1029 77.79 -14.76 -82.89
C SER A 1029 78.42 -15.03 -81.52
N SER A 1030 79.05 -16.20 -81.39
CA SER A 1030 80.16 -16.51 -80.47
C SER A 1030 80.12 -15.89 -79.05
N GLU A 1031 79.65 -16.64 -78.05
CA GLU A 1031 80.57 -17.41 -77.17
C GLU A 1031 79.88 -18.41 -76.23
N ILE A 1032 80.63 -19.46 -75.88
CA ILE A 1032 80.41 -20.46 -74.81
C ILE A 1032 79.19 -21.39 -74.93
N ASN A 1033 79.47 -22.64 -75.34
CA ASN A 1033 78.64 -23.81 -75.01
C ASN A 1033 78.87 -24.22 -73.56
N ASN A 1034 77.84 -24.74 -72.88
CA ASN A 1034 77.83 -26.08 -72.26
C ASN A 1034 76.62 -26.26 -71.32
N LEU A 1035 75.62 -27.01 -71.77
CA LEU A 1035 75.23 -28.30 -71.16
C LEU A 1035 74.20 -28.99 -72.06
N ASN A 1036 74.38 -30.29 -72.28
CA ASN A 1036 73.50 -31.16 -73.07
C ASN A 1036 72.13 -31.31 -72.36
N GLU A 1037 71.01 -31.21 -73.08
CA GLU A 1037 70.33 -32.34 -73.74
C GLU A 1037 70.04 -33.52 -72.80
N ASP A 1038 68.80 -33.58 -72.34
CA ASP A 1038 67.91 -34.70 -72.65
C ASP A 1038 66.60 -34.07 -73.15
N GLY A 1039 65.95 -34.69 -74.14
CA GLY A 1039 64.73 -34.13 -74.72
C GLY A 1039 63.91 -35.17 -75.48
N LEU A 1040 62.59 -34.96 -75.49
CA LEU A 1040 61.60 -35.60 -76.36
C LEU A 1040 60.31 -34.74 -76.33
N ASP A 1041 59.93 -34.20 -77.48
CA ASP A 1041 58.67 -34.47 -78.20
C ASP A 1041 57.37 -34.78 -77.41
N ILE A 1042 56.18 -34.30 -77.81
CA ILE A 1042 55.80 -33.21 -78.75
C ILE A 1042 54.28 -32.93 -78.56
N GLU A 1043 53.80 -31.79 -79.06
CA GLU A 1043 52.37 -31.42 -79.24
C GLU A 1043 51.48 -31.26 -77.98
N GLY A 1044 50.57 -30.27 -78.07
CA GLY A 1044 49.39 -30.16 -77.21
C GLY A 1044 49.57 -29.46 -75.86
N ASP A 1045 49.49 -28.13 -75.85
CA ASP A 1045 48.48 -27.43 -75.02
C ASP A 1045 48.37 -25.95 -75.40
N VAL A 1046 47.14 -25.44 -75.39
CA VAL A 1046 46.79 -24.02 -75.58
C VAL A 1046 45.72 -23.68 -74.53
N GLU A 1047 45.89 -22.53 -73.88
CA GLU A 1047 44.90 -21.86 -73.01
C GLU A 1047 44.74 -22.40 -71.57
N THR A 1048 45.63 -21.96 -70.67
CA THR A 1048 45.42 -21.94 -69.22
C THR A 1048 45.96 -20.67 -68.55
N ASP A 1049 45.45 -20.40 -67.34
CA ASP A 1049 45.92 -19.49 -66.30
C ASP A 1049 45.67 -17.97 -66.42
N ILE A 1050 44.45 -17.59 -66.02
CA ILE A 1050 44.29 -16.57 -64.96
C ILE A 1050 43.60 -17.22 -63.77
N LYS A 1051 44.35 -17.62 -62.75
CA LYS A 1051 43.81 -17.99 -61.43
C LYS A 1051 44.75 -17.70 -60.26
N ASP A 1052 44.10 -17.33 -59.17
CA ASP A 1052 44.45 -17.55 -57.76
C ASP A 1052 45.81 -17.06 -57.23
N SER A 1053 45.80 -15.86 -56.64
CA SER A 1053 46.53 -15.62 -55.38
C SER A 1053 45.88 -14.54 -54.50
N GLU A 1054 44.90 -14.91 -53.68
CA GLU A 1054 44.68 -14.26 -52.38
C GLU A 1054 43.94 -15.21 -51.42
N GLU A 1055 44.72 -15.97 -50.64
CA GLU A 1055 44.24 -16.88 -49.60
C GLU A 1055 44.91 -16.53 -48.26
N GLU A 1056 44.13 -16.07 -47.28
CA GLU A 1056 44.07 -16.68 -45.94
C GLU A 1056 43.11 -15.91 -45.01
N ASN A 1057 41.98 -16.52 -44.62
CA ASN A 1057 41.75 -16.98 -43.23
C ASN A 1057 40.32 -17.50 -42.99
N LYS A 1058 40.22 -18.79 -42.60
CA LYS A 1058 39.59 -19.33 -41.37
C LYS A 1058 38.20 -18.82 -40.89
N GLU A 1059 37.28 -19.66 -40.38
CA GLU A 1059 37.15 -21.14 -40.26
C GLU A 1059 35.76 -21.48 -39.64
N ILE A 1060 35.38 -22.78 -39.59
CA ILE A 1060 34.32 -23.39 -38.73
C ILE A 1060 32.84 -23.21 -39.17
N THR A 1061 32.35 -24.18 -39.97
CA THR A 1061 31.12 -25.03 -39.86
C THR A 1061 29.82 -24.46 -39.25
N GLU A 1062 28.62 -24.62 -39.84
CA GLU A 1062 27.81 -25.87 -40.01
C GLU A 1062 27.32 -26.48 -38.65
N ASP A 1063 26.18 -27.17 -38.51
CA ASP A 1063 25.29 -27.84 -39.50
C ASP A 1063 23.78 -27.80 -39.08
N LYS A 1064 22.89 -28.40 -39.88
CA LYS A 1064 21.48 -28.73 -39.58
C LYS A 1064 21.35 -30.13 -38.96
N GLY A 1065 20.26 -30.39 -38.24
CA GLY A 1065 19.90 -31.75 -37.80
C GLY A 1065 18.45 -31.86 -37.32
N THR A 1066 17.84 -33.04 -37.44
CA THR A 1066 16.44 -33.34 -37.06
C THR A 1066 16.32 -34.69 -36.33
N THR A 1067 15.11 -34.95 -35.78
CA THR A 1067 14.53 -36.28 -35.45
C THR A 1067 15.08 -37.14 -34.29
N GLU A 1068 14.32 -37.13 -33.18
CA GLU A 1068 13.66 -38.28 -32.50
C GLU A 1068 14.41 -39.36 -31.64
N GLU A 1069 13.58 -40.05 -30.84
CA GLU A 1069 13.72 -41.28 -29.99
C GLU A 1069 14.46 -41.27 -28.62
N ASP A 1070 13.64 -41.21 -27.55
CA ASP A 1070 13.51 -42.12 -26.38
C ASP A 1070 14.73 -42.78 -25.67
N LYS A 1071 14.87 -42.53 -24.34
CA LYS A 1071 14.55 -43.52 -23.26
C LYS A 1071 14.75 -43.08 -21.79
N GLU A 1072 13.63 -43.07 -21.05
CA GLU A 1072 13.33 -43.77 -19.77
C GLU A 1072 14.26 -43.84 -18.51
N VAL A 1073 13.63 -43.66 -17.32
CA VAL A 1073 14.01 -44.01 -15.90
C VAL A 1073 15.36 -43.46 -15.34
N THR A 1074 15.52 -43.00 -14.07
CA THR A 1074 14.87 -43.35 -12.79
C THR A 1074 14.79 -42.19 -11.76
N GLU A 1075 14.20 -42.48 -10.59
CA GLU A 1075 14.01 -41.68 -9.36
C GLU A 1075 15.35 -41.25 -8.67
N ASP A 1076 15.45 -40.44 -7.61
CA ASP A 1076 14.45 -39.98 -6.62
C ASP A 1076 14.90 -38.71 -5.81
N GLN A 1077 13.93 -37.99 -5.20
CA GLN A 1077 14.05 -37.01 -4.07
C GLN A 1077 15.02 -35.79 -4.20
N ASP A 1078 14.84 -34.64 -3.52
CA ASP A 1078 13.93 -34.25 -2.44
C ASP A 1078 13.42 -32.76 -2.55
N LYS A 1079 12.57 -32.33 -1.61
CA LYS A 1079 11.80 -31.06 -1.56
C LYS A 1079 12.64 -29.79 -1.35
N GLU A 1080 12.19 -28.67 -1.91
CA GLU A 1080 11.60 -27.57 -1.10
C GLU A 1080 10.76 -26.59 -1.95
N THR A 1081 9.68 -26.05 -1.37
CA THR A 1081 8.82 -25.02 -1.97
C THR A 1081 9.11 -23.65 -1.36
N THR A 1082 8.89 -22.55 -2.08
CA THR A 1082 8.27 -21.31 -1.54
C THR A 1082 8.06 -20.22 -2.59
N ASP A 1083 6.86 -19.66 -2.59
CA ASP A 1083 6.54 -18.35 -3.15
C ASP A 1083 7.08 -17.23 -2.22
N GLU A 1084 7.33 -16.02 -2.76
CA GLU A 1084 7.40 -14.79 -1.93
C GLU A 1084 6.59 -13.66 -2.60
N ASP A 1085 5.28 -13.73 -2.41
CA ASP A 1085 4.29 -12.70 -2.73
C ASP A 1085 4.62 -11.30 -2.14
N LYS A 1086 4.00 -10.22 -2.66
CA LYS A 1086 4.00 -8.87 -2.03
C LYS A 1086 2.72 -8.05 -2.23
N GLU A 1087 1.78 -8.24 -1.30
CA GLU A 1087 1.17 -7.22 -0.41
C GLU A 1087 1.82 -5.80 -0.38
N VAL A 1088 1.20 -4.64 -0.04
CA VAL A 1088 -0.16 -4.13 0.42
C VAL A 1088 -0.03 -2.55 0.47
N THR A 1089 -1.01 -1.61 0.55
CA THR A 1089 -2.48 -1.47 0.82
C THR A 1089 -3.29 -1.10 -0.46
N GLU A 1090 -4.60 -0.72 -0.54
CA GLU A 1090 -5.66 -0.05 0.30
C GLU A 1090 -5.45 1.49 0.51
N ASP A 1091 -6.45 2.42 0.50
CA ASP A 1091 -7.93 2.40 0.30
C ASP A 1091 -8.50 3.84 0.06
N GLN A 1092 -9.80 4.26 -0.10
CA GLN A 1092 -11.15 3.65 -0.24
C GLN A 1092 -12.19 4.65 -0.89
N ASP A 1093 -13.29 4.13 -1.46
CA ASP A 1093 -14.72 4.60 -1.46
C ASP A 1093 -15.36 5.81 -2.23
N LYS A 1094 -16.58 5.54 -2.77
CA LYS A 1094 -17.82 6.35 -3.08
C LYS A 1094 -17.77 7.83 -3.59
N GLY A 1095 -18.59 8.30 -4.55
CA GLY A 1095 -19.87 7.86 -5.15
C GLY A 1095 -20.82 9.06 -5.47
N ALA A 1096 -21.62 9.01 -6.54
CA ALA A 1096 -22.71 9.96 -6.95
C ALA A 1096 -23.48 9.44 -8.20
N THR A 1097 -24.52 10.10 -8.75
CA THR A 1097 -25.98 10.01 -8.45
C THR A 1097 -26.82 10.82 -9.46
N GLU A 1098 -27.91 10.28 -10.06
CA GLU A 1098 -29.17 10.94 -10.56
C GLU A 1098 -30.05 9.90 -11.33
N LYS A 1099 -31.38 9.75 -11.11
CA LYS A 1099 -32.59 10.43 -11.68
C LYS A 1099 -32.80 10.19 -13.20
N ASP A 1100 -33.99 9.87 -13.73
CA ASP A 1100 -35.36 10.36 -13.41
C ASP A 1100 -36.56 9.46 -13.91
N LYS A 1101 -37.77 9.74 -13.40
CA LYS A 1101 -39.17 9.64 -13.96
C LYS A 1101 -39.84 8.40 -14.64
N GLU A 1102 -40.99 8.03 -14.05
CA GLU A 1102 -42.39 7.87 -14.61
C GLU A 1102 -42.88 6.70 -15.52
N VAL A 1103 -43.92 6.00 -14.98
CA VAL A 1103 -45.22 5.57 -15.59
C VAL A 1103 -45.29 4.61 -16.79
N ALA A 1104 -45.89 3.42 -16.58
CA ALA A 1104 -46.92 2.81 -17.43
C ALA A 1104 -47.67 1.64 -16.72
N GLU A 1105 -48.83 1.26 -17.25
CA GLU A 1105 -49.75 0.21 -16.74
C GLU A 1105 -49.36 -1.21 -17.22
N GLY A 1106 -49.90 -2.27 -16.58
CA GLY A 1106 -49.70 -3.67 -17.02
C GLY A 1106 -50.50 -4.70 -16.21
N GLN A 1107 -51.41 -5.41 -16.87
CA GLN A 1107 -52.51 -6.21 -16.29
C GLN A 1107 -52.23 -7.72 -16.06
N ASP A 1108 -53.09 -8.32 -15.22
CA ASP A 1108 -53.75 -9.64 -15.35
C ASP A 1108 -53.07 -11.00 -14.99
N LYS A 1109 -53.77 -11.69 -14.05
CA LYS A 1109 -54.35 -13.07 -14.12
C LYS A 1109 -53.55 -14.37 -13.83
N GLU A 1110 -54.11 -15.12 -12.86
CA GLU A 1110 -54.51 -16.57 -12.90
C GLU A 1110 -53.40 -17.68 -13.01
N THR A 1111 -53.55 -18.95 -12.56
CA THR A 1111 -54.69 -19.72 -11.98
C THR A 1111 -54.26 -20.96 -11.13
N THR A 1112 -54.97 -21.20 -10.00
CA THR A 1112 -55.51 -22.49 -9.42
C THR A 1112 -54.73 -23.80 -9.11
N GLU A 1113 -55.10 -24.39 -7.95
CA GLU A 1113 -55.39 -25.82 -7.62
C GLU A 1113 -54.26 -26.91 -7.70
N ASN A 1114 -54.01 -27.72 -6.66
CA ASN A 1114 -54.92 -28.70 -5.99
C ASN A 1114 -54.57 -28.88 -4.48
N GLN A 1115 -55.50 -29.25 -3.58
CA GLN A 1115 -55.97 -30.61 -3.18
C GLN A 1115 -54.81 -31.58 -2.75
N ASP A 1116 -54.89 -32.35 -1.66
CA ASP A 1116 -56.12 -32.91 -1.05
C ASP A 1116 -56.09 -33.23 0.47
N LYS A 1117 -57.31 -33.19 1.07
CA LYS A 1117 -57.95 -33.97 2.17
C LYS A 1117 -57.33 -34.39 3.54
N GLU A 1118 -58.24 -34.29 4.54
CA GLU A 1118 -58.59 -35.24 5.64
C GLU A 1118 -57.61 -35.47 6.83
N THR A 1119 -57.98 -35.56 8.14
CA THR A 1119 -59.09 -35.27 9.10
C THR A 1119 -58.85 -36.22 10.32
N THR A 1120 -59.39 -36.12 11.55
CA THR A 1120 -60.41 -35.25 12.21
C THR A 1120 -60.23 -35.26 13.75
N GLU A 1121 -60.89 -34.31 14.43
CA GLU A 1121 -61.54 -34.41 15.78
C GLU A 1121 -60.67 -34.72 17.05
N GLU A 1122 -61.12 -34.41 18.28
CA GLU A 1122 -62.43 -33.91 18.76
C GLU A 1122 -62.32 -32.75 19.80
N GLN A 1123 -63.41 -32.36 20.47
CA GLN A 1123 -63.63 -31.04 21.09
C GLN A 1123 -63.80 -31.03 22.64
N ASN A 1124 -63.70 -29.83 23.25
CA ASN A 1124 -64.47 -29.21 24.36
C ASN A 1124 -65.08 -30.09 25.51
N ASN A 1125 -65.21 -29.65 26.77
CA ASN A 1125 -65.92 -28.43 27.18
C ASN A 1125 -65.70 -27.97 28.66
N GLU A 1126 -66.68 -27.27 29.27
CA GLU A 1126 -66.60 -26.35 30.43
C GLU A 1126 -66.69 -26.94 31.87
N LEU A 1127 -66.73 -26.05 32.88
CA LEU A 1127 -66.91 -26.30 34.33
C LEU A 1127 -68.37 -26.67 34.70
N THR A 1128 -68.57 -27.42 35.79
CA THR A 1128 -69.31 -27.03 37.04
C THR A 1128 -69.48 -28.22 38.02
N GLY A 1129 -70.12 -28.03 39.19
CA GLY A 1129 -70.41 -29.09 40.19
C GLY A 1129 -71.66 -29.92 39.85
N VAL A 1130 -72.32 -30.67 40.75
CA VAL A 1130 -72.25 -30.82 42.24
C VAL A 1130 -72.62 -32.31 42.56
N GLU A 1131 -72.96 -32.88 43.74
CA GLU A 1131 -73.23 -32.47 45.14
C GLU A 1131 -73.05 -33.67 46.10
N SER A 1132 -72.52 -33.42 47.33
CA SER A 1132 -72.74 -34.18 48.58
C SER A 1132 -72.12 -33.47 49.78
#